data_AF-A0A351L124-F1
#
_entry.id   AF-A0A351L124-F1
#
_cell.length_a   1.000
_cell.length_b   1.000
_cell.length_c   1.000
_cell.angle_alpha   90.00
_cell.angle_beta   90.00
_cell.angle_gamma   90.00
#
_symmetry.space_group_name_H-M   'P 1'
#
loop_
_entity.id
_entity.type
_entity.pdbx_description
1 polymer ?
#
loop_
_entity_poly.entity_id
_entity_poly.type
_entity_poly.pdbx_seq_one_letter_code
_entity_poly.pdbx_strand_id
1 'polypeptide(L)'
;MKCKICESESINFANATVLNKHAVDYFQCQNCGFVQTEEPYWLQEAYSNAIASSDVGLVFRNTMFSKISSNIIFTLFDSAGKFLDYGGGYGLFVRQMRDLGFDFYWLDKFCENIFAKGFEAGEDGEYELVTAFELFEHFVNPIEEIEKVLKFSNSILFSTDLLPESNPKPDEWWYYSLQEGQHVSLYTSKAISIVAERFGLNFYSNGSNLHLLTAKNISPILFESLTYCEPPELKKPSLLERDYLQATGKINELNKDEVSVVTEAKNKILKIAIDGVFFQLYRTGIARVWKSLLEAWANEEFAEHIIVLDRAGTAPKIPGIKYREIPPYNYNRTSIDRELLQQICDEEQAELFISTYYTTTVSTPSVFMAYDMIPEALQGDLNEPMWREKHFAIRHASAYIAISENTARDLVKFFPDISPESVTVAHCGIDSILSPANLSEIDSFRTKYGISKPYFILVGSRSGYKNGILFFEGFSKLYSKNGFDIVCTGFDLKFEDEFRAYTSGSTVHMLTLDDAELRVAYSGAVALVFPSLYEGFGLPVLEAIACNCPVITTPNASIPEVAGEAALYVDCQDVDGMTNALCEVQKPAVRNFLIASGLSQAKKFSWSKMASQVSYALIQASLLPLNLSAVNVIIFPDWKQPESSLYPQLSAVIRAVGTHVDRSQMTLLIDTSSISEELELEADANLILSSIAMNLLMEEDIDLTDELKISLVGKLDPIQWEALLPRLHCRIILEKENEPANKENIPACGLESFNNKRVIQLETGGWVFR
;
A
#
# COMPACT_ATOMS: atom_id res chain seq x y z
N MET A 1 -8.09 43.36 -26.90
CA MET A 1 -6.69 43.53 -27.36
C MET A 1 -6.36 42.52 -28.45
N LYS A 2 -5.23 42.65 -29.16
CA LYS A 2 -4.79 41.66 -30.17
C LYS A 2 -4.06 40.50 -29.51
N CYS A 3 -4.35 39.27 -29.94
CA CYS A 3 -3.64 38.07 -29.47
C CYS A 3 -2.18 38.12 -29.93
N LYS A 4 -1.24 37.89 -29.01
CA LYS A 4 0.20 37.90 -29.27
C LYS A 4 0.69 36.67 -30.04
N ILE A 5 -0.15 35.63 -30.21
CA ILE A 5 0.16 34.42 -30.99
C ILE A 5 -0.38 34.53 -32.43
N CYS A 6 -1.69 34.74 -32.58
CA CYS A 6 -2.38 34.63 -33.87
C CYS A 6 -3.07 35.92 -34.35
N GLU A 7 -2.82 37.06 -33.69
CA GLU A 7 -3.33 38.40 -34.06
C GLU A 7 -4.86 38.54 -34.12
N SER A 8 -5.58 37.49 -33.72
CA SER A 8 -7.04 37.48 -33.58
C SER A 8 -7.48 38.32 -32.37
N GLU A 9 -8.76 38.64 -32.29
CA GLU A 9 -9.30 39.39 -31.17
C GLU A 9 -9.20 38.59 -29.86
N SER A 10 -8.71 39.24 -28.80
CA SER A 10 -8.71 38.75 -27.43
C SER A 10 -9.60 39.63 -26.57
N ILE A 11 -10.56 38.99 -25.90
CA ILE A 11 -11.55 39.66 -25.03
C ILE A 11 -11.11 39.53 -23.57
N ASN A 12 -11.62 40.41 -22.70
CA ASN A 12 -11.37 40.29 -21.27
C ASN A 12 -11.86 38.91 -20.78
N PHE A 13 -10.99 38.21 -20.08
CA PHE A 13 -11.17 36.84 -19.61
C PHE A 13 -11.37 36.80 -18.11
N ALA A 14 -10.55 37.51 -17.35
CA ALA A 14 -10.63 37.62 -15.90
C ALA A 14 -9.77 38.79 -15.42
N ASN A 15 -10.01 39.21 -14.19
CA ASN A 15 -9.18 40.19 -13.48
C ASN A 15 -8.67 39.51 -12.21
N ALA A 16 -7.38 39.65 -11.91
CA ALA A 16 -6.78 39.07 -10.71
C ALA A 16 -5.76 40.01 -10.08
N THR A 17 -5.53 39.85 -8.79
CA THR A 17 -4.50 40.60 -8.06
C THR A 17 -3.20 39.82 -8.10
N VAL A 18 -2.19 40.37 -8.78
CA VAL A 18 -0.85 39.81 -8.92
C VAL A 18 0.11 40.44 -7.89
N LEU A 19 1.05 39.65 -7.36
CA LEU A 19 1.96 40.04 -6.28
C LEU A 19 1.22 40.60 -5.04
N ASN A 20 -0.04 40.19 -4.83
CA ASN A 20 -0.94 40.74 -3.81
C ASN A 20 -1.14 42.27 -3.86
N LYS A 21 -0.85 42.92 -5.00
CA LYS A 21 -0.72 44.38 -5.08
C LYS A 21 -1.28 44.98 -6.37
N HIS A 22 -1.01 44.35 -7.51
CA HIS A 22 -1.33 44.90 -8.82
C HIS A 22 -2.60 44.26 -9.35
N ALA A 23 -3.62 45.08 -9.67
CA ALA A 23 -4.78 44.58 -10.40
C ALA A 23 -4.40 44.39 -11.87
N VAL A 24 -4.60 43.19 -12.38
CA VAL A 24 -4.17 42.78 -13.72
C VAL A 24 -5.36 42.21 -14.49
N ASP A 25 -5.57 42.73 -15.69
CA ASP A 25 -6.53 42.18 -16.63
C ASP A 25 -5.90 41.07 -17.48
N TYR A 26 -6.57 39.91 -17.52
CA TYR A 26 -6.27 38.79 -18.40
C TYR A 26 -7.22 38.79 -19.58
N PHE A 27 -6.71 38.47 -20.76
CA PHE A 27 -7.45 38.45 -22.02
C PHE A 27 -7.26 37.12 -22.72
N GLN A 28 -8.36 36.52 -23.20
CA GLN A 28 -8.34 35.24 -23.91
C GLN A 28 -8.64 35.43 -25.40
N CYS A 29 -7.76 34.88 -26.23
CA CYS A 29 -7.92 34.86 -27.67
C CYS A 29 -9.12 33.99 -28.09
N GLN A 30 -10.01 34.56 -28.89
CA GLN A 30 -11.21 33.86 -29.37
C GLN A 30 -10.94 32.82 -30.47
N ASN A 31 -9.74 32.81 -31.04
CA ASN A 31 -9.36 31.83 -32.06
C ASN A 31 -8.52 30.69 -31.47
N CYS A 32 -7.40 31.01 -30.80
CA CYS A 32 -6.47 30.00 -30.32
C CYS A 32 -6.60 29.68 -28.82
N GLY A 33 -7.41 30.43 -28.06
CA GLY A 33 -7.58 30.21 -26.62
C GLY A 33 -6.39 30.64 -25.76
N PHE A 34 -5.31 31.15 -26.36
CA PHE A 34 -4.18 31.75 -25.64
C PHE A 34 -4.65 32.84 -24.69
N VAL A 35 -4.19 32.78 -23.44
CA VAL A 35 -4.47 33.77 -22.42
C VAL A 35 -3.23 34.63 -22.20
N GLN A 36 -3.42 35.93 -22.16
CA GLN A 36 -2.34 36.92 -22.01
C GLN A 36 -2.79 38.04 -21.10
N THR A 37 -1.86 38.66 -20.40
CA THR A 37 -2.16 39.88 -19.63
C THR A 37 -2.16 41.13 -20.53
N GLU A 38 -2.62 42.25 -19.97
CA GLU A 38 -2.20 43.59 -20.44
C GLU A 38 -0.68 43.78 -20.40
N GLU A 39 -0.20 44.95 -20.83
CA GLU A 39 1.23 45.28 -20.77
C GLU A 39 1.74 45.16 -19.32
N PRO A 40 2.66 44.22 -19.04
CA PRO A 40 2.88 43.75 -17.68
C PRO A 40 3.86 44.65 -16.91
N TYR A 41 3.37 45.81 -16.50
CA TYR A 41 4.13 46.88 -15.85
C TYR A 41 4.75 46.48 -14.49
N TRP A 42 4.31 45.38 -13.89
CA TRP A 42 4.82 44.87 -12.60
C TRP A 42 5.99 43.88 -12.74
N LEU A 43 6.34 43.42 -13.95
CA LEU A 43 7.35 42.37 -14.11
C LEU A 43 8.72 42.74 -13.53
N GLN A 44 9.08 44.01 -13.54
CA GLN A 44 10.34 44.45 -12.92
C GLN A 44 10.38 44.15 -11.41
N GLU A 45 9.23 44.20 -10.72
CA GLU A 45 9.09 43.79 -9.31
C GLU A 45 9.12 42.26 -9.19
N ALA A 46 8.43 41.56 -10.10
CA ALA A 46 8.38 40.09 -10.13
C ALA A 46 9.77 39.43 -10.35
N TYR A 47 10.66 40.07 -11.10
CA TYR A 47 12.03 39.58 -11.35
C TYR A 47 13.08 40.11 -10.36
N SER A 48 12.67 40.71 -9.23
CA SER A 48 13.61 41.14 -8.19
C SER A 48 14.40 39.97 -7.57
N ASN A 49 13.85 38.75 -7.65
CA ASN A 49 14.56 37.49 -7.39
C ASN A 49 14.49 36.63 -8.65
N ALA A 50 15.64 36.14 -9.14
CA ALA A 50 15.71 35.38 -10.39
C ALA A 50 14.96 34.04 -10.33
N ILE A 51 14.90 33.42 -9.15
CA ILE A 51 14.12 32.21 -8.85
C ILE A 51 13.36 32.48 -7.56
N ALA A 52 12.05 32.21 -7.56
CA ALA A 52 11.21 32.43 -6.40
C ALA A 52 11.56 31.42 -5.30
N SER A 53 11.63 31.87 -4.04
CA SER A 53 11.82 30.96 -2.89
C SER A 53 10.68 29.95 -2.75
N SER A 54 9.51 30.25 -3.31
CA SER A 54 8.36 29.36 -3.44
C SER A 54 8.53 28.23 -4.46
N ASP A 55 9.57 28.24 -5.30
CA ASP A 55 9.84 27.14 -6.24
C ASP A 55 10.49 25.95 -5.53
N VAL A 56 9.64 25.13 -4.93
CA VAL A 56 10.01 23.94 -4.17
C VAL A 56 10.37 22.74 -5.04
N GLY A 57 10.11 22.83 -6.35
CA GLY A 57 10.31 21.75 -7.31
C GLY A 57 11.63 21.83 -8.05
N LEU A 58 12.38 22.93 -7.91
CA LEU A 58 13.55 23.27 -8.74
C LEU A 58 14.52 22.09 -8.95
N VAL A 59 15.06 21.51 -7.86
CA VAL A 59 16.07 20.43 -7.95
C VAL A 59 15.50 19.14 -8.53
N PHE A 60 14.29 18.78 -8.10
CA PHE A 60 13.59 17.59 -8.58
C PHE A 60 13.30 17.69 -10.08
N ARG A 61 12.74 18.82 -10.53
CA ARG A 61 12.43 19.07 -11.94
C ARG A 61 13.68 19.05 -12.80
N ASN A 62 14.77 19.70 -12.38
CA ASN A 62 16.05 19.63 -13.09
C ASN A 62 16.54 18.17 -13.25
N THR A 63 16.40 17.35 -12.21
CA THR A 63 16.79 15.92 -12.22
C THR A 63 15.89 15.06 -13.10
N MET A 64 14.59 15.36 -13.14
CA MET A 64 13.66 14.69 -14.04
C MET A 64 13.92 15.08 -15.49
N PHE A 65 14.04 16.37 -15.76
CA PHE A 65 14.31 16.90 -17.10
C PHE A 65 15.65 16.42 -17.64
N SER A 66 16.69 16.26 -16.83
CA SER A 66 17.98 15.73 -17.31
C SER A 66 17.87 14.27 -17.80
N LYS A 67 17.15 13.42 -17.05
CA LYS A 67 16.85 12.04 -17.48
C LYS A 67 16.04 12.01 -18.77
N ILE A 68 14.92 12.74 -18.82
CA ILE A 68 14.04 12.76 -20.00
C ILE A 68 14.78 13.34 -21.22
N SER A 69 15.50 14.45 -21.05
CA SER A 69 16.27 15.08 -22.13
C SER A 69 17.36 14.15 -22.64
N SER A 70 18.04 13.39 -21.77
CA SER A 70 19.04 12.42 -22.20
C SER A 70 18.43 11.33 -23.11
N ASN A 71 17.26 10.80 -22.76
CA ASN A 71 16.54 9.80 -23.57
C ASN A 71 16.11 10.36 -24.92
N ILE A 72 15.57 11.58 -24.92
CA ILE A 72 15.17 12.28 -26.14
C ILE A 72 16.37 12.52 -27.04
N ILE A 73 17.48 13.01 -26.49
CA ILE A 73 18.70 13.29 -27.25
C ILE A 73 19.25 12.01 -27.85
N PHE A 74 19.45 10.95 -27.04
CA PHE A 74 19.97 9.68 -27.55
C PHE A 74 19.12 9.07 -28.66
N THR A 75 17.81 9.30 -28.64
CA THR A 75 16.89 8.66 -29.59
C THR A 75 16.65 9.50 -30.84
N LEU A 76 16.57 10.83 -30.70
CA LEU A 76 16.06 11.72 -31.73
C LEU A 76 17.11 12.69 -32.29
N PHE A 77 18.25 12.85 -31.63
CA PHE A 77 19.26 13.86 -31.94
C PHE A 77 20.68 13.26 -32.00
N ASP A 78 21.64 14.01 -32.57
CA ASP A 78 23.04 13.61 -32.50
C ASP A 78 23.58 13.84 -31.08
N SER A 79 23.75 12.76 -30.32
CA SER A 79 24.26 12.82 -28.94
C SER A 79 25.65 13.42 -28.80
N ALA A 80 26.45 13.45 -29.88
CA ALA A 80 27.77 14.10 -29.91
C ALA A 80 27.70 15.59 -30.30
N GLY A 81 26.50 16.09 -30.60
CA GLY A 81 26.24 17.49 -30.91
C GLY A 81 26.37 18.41 -29.71
N LYS A 82 26.23 19.72 -29.97
CA LYS A 82 26.18 20.75 -28.94
C LYS A 82 24.73 21.05 -28.59
N PHE A 83 24.49 21.30 -27.31
CA PHE A 83 23.16 21.61 -26.79
C PHE A 83 23.18 22.90 -26.00
N LEU A 84 22.05 23.60 -25.98
CA LEU A 84 21.91 24.87 -25.27
C LEU A 84 20.71 24.81 -24.34
N ASP A 85 20.91 25.17 -23.08
CA ASP A 85 19.81 25.48 -22.17
C ASP A 85 19.58 27.00 -22.14
N TYR A 86 18.45 27.42 -22.70
CA TYR A 86 18.05 28.82 -22.83
C TYR A 86 17.10 29.17 -21.68
N GLY A 87 17.56 30.02 -20.76
CA GLY A 87 16.97 30.20 -19.43
C GLY A 87 17.57 29.26 -18.39
N GLY A 88 18.90 29.03 -18.43
CA GLY A 88 19.56 28.00 -17.65
C GLY A 88 19.59 28.18 -16.12
N GLY A 89 19.01 29.26 -15.58
CA GLY A 89 18.91 29.53 -14.15
C GLY A 89 20.26 29.43 -13.44
N TYR A 90 20.29 28.75 -12.29
CA TYR A 90 21.54 28.49 -11.55
C TYR A 90 22.48 27.49 -12.25
N GLY A 91 22.08 26.87 -13.37
CA GLY A 91 22.91 25.94 -14.14
C GLY A 91 22.90 24.48 -13.70
N LEU A 92 21.96 24.10 -12.84
CA LEU A 92 21.88 22.74 -12.29
C LEU A 92 21.63 21.70 -13.39
N PHE A 93 20.62 21.91 -14.24
CA PHE A 93 20.32 21.04 -15.38
C PHE A 93 21.52 20.89 -16.31
N VAL A 94 22.14 22.01 -16.70
CA VAL A 94 23.33 22.02 -17.57
C VAL A 94 24.46 21.20 -16.95
N ARG A 95 24.72 21.37 -15.64
CA ARG A 95 25.74 20.57 -14.94
C ARG A 95 25.40 19.08 -14.99
N GLN A 96 24.16 18.70 -14.69
CA GLN A 96 23.72 17.30 -14.74
C GLN A 96 23.86 16.69 -16.14
N MET A 97 23.46 17.42 -17.20
CA MET A 97 23.62 16.94 -18.57
C MET A 97 25.08 16.76 -18.98
N ARG A 98 25.97 17.64 -18.51
CA ARG A 98 27.42 17.49 -18.73
C ARG A 98 28.00 16.31 -17.95
N ASP A 99 27.54 16.04 -16.74
CA ASP A 99 27.94 14.87 -15.96
C ASP A 99 27.48 13.55 -16.63
N LEU A 100 26.34 13.58 -17.34
CA LEU A 100 25.87 12.49 -18.21
C LEU A 100 26.66 12.37 -19.53
N GLY A 101 27.57 13.31 -19.81
CA GLY A 101 28.46 13.28 -20.97
C GLY A 101 28.01 14.10 -22.18
N PHE A 102 26.94 14.89 -22.08
CA PHE A 102 26.47 15.75 -23.18
C PHE A 102 27.15 17.12 -23.17
N ASP A 103 27.41 17.70 -24.35
CA ASP A 103 28.07 19.02 -24.46
C ASP A 103 27.06 20.17 -24.38
N PHE A 104 26.50 20.36 -23.17
CA PHE A 104 25.55 21.43 -22.87
C PHE A 104 26.22 22.76 -22.51
N TYR A 105 25.69 23.84 -23.09
CA TYR A 105 26.00 25.23 -22.76
C TYR A 105 24.76 25.90 -22.19
N TRP A 106 24.92 27.07 -21.58
CA TRP A 106 23.81 27.81 -20.99
C TRP A 106 23.79 29.28 -21.39
N LEU A 107 22.60 29.85 -21.43
CA LEU A 107 22.34 31.28 -21.57
C LEU A 107 21.21 31.68 -20.63
N ASP A 108 21.41 32.70 -19.80
CA ASP A 108 20.36 33.25 -18.94
C ASP A 108 20.54 34.78 -18.81
N LYS A 109 19.45 35.53 -18.91
CA LYS A 109 19.45 37.00 -18.85
C LYS A 109 19.27 37.53 -17.43
N PHE A 110 18.67 36.76 -16.55
CA PHE A 110 18.15 37.22 -15.25
C PHE A 110 18.82 36.51 -14.07
N CYS A 111 19.40 35.31 -14.28
CA CYS A 111 20.02 34.52 -13.24
C CYS A 111 21.54 34.43 -13.40
N GLU A 112 22.29 34.63 -12.30
CA GLU A 112 23.70 34.25 -12.29
C GLU A 112 23.82 32.74 -12.11
N ASN A 113 24.44 32.08 -13.09
CA ASN A 113 24.67 30.64 -13.04
C ASN A 113 25.75 30.29 -12.00
N ILE A 114 25.47 29.32 -11.12
CA ILE A 114 26.37 28.92 -10.03
C ILE A 114 27.04 27.57 -10.33
N PHE A 115 26.31 26.61 -10.93
CA PHE A 115 26.77 25.24 -11.08
C PHE A 115 27.55 24.97 -12.37
N ALA A 116 27.33 25.74 -13.43
CA ALA A 116 27.88 25.54 -14.78
C ALA A 116 28.72 26.73 -15.28
N LYS A 117 29.34 27.49 -14.37
CA LYS A 117 30.28 28.58 -14.72
C LYS A 117 31.38 28.07 -15.67
N GLY A 118 31.67 28.82 -16.74
CA GLY A 118 32.64 28.47 -17.77
C GLY A 118 32.07 27.69 -18.97
N PHE A 119 30.77 27.44 -19.00
CA PHE A 119 30.05 26.80 -20.11
C PHE A 119 28.99 27.72 -20.73
N GLU A 120 29.29 29.01 -20.82
CA GLU A 120 28.42 30.02 -21.40
C GLU A 120 28.28 29.83 -22.93
N ALA A 121 27.07 30.04 -23.44
CA ALA A 121 26.81 30.04 -24.87
C ALA A 121 27.42 31.28 -25.56
N GLY A 122 28.07 31.08 -26.71
CA GLY A 122 28.49 32.18 -27.58
C GLY A 122 27.34 32.71 -28.45
N GLU A 123 27.46 33.95 -28.94
CA GLU A 123 26.42 34.66 -29.71
C GLU A 123 26.08 34.00 -31.07
N ASP A 124 26.96 33.16 -31.64
CA ASP A 124 26.84 32.56 -32.97
C ASP A 124 26.89 31.01 -32.98
N GLY A 125 26.49 30.35 -31.89
CA GLY A 125 26.53 28.88 -31.81
C GLY A 125 25.36 28.19 -32.54
N GLU A 126 25.65 27.25 -33.44
CA GLU A 126 24.66 26.27 -33.93
C GLU A 126 24.57 25.09 -32.94
N TYR A 127 23.35 24.80 -32.48
CA TYR A 127 23.06 23.72 -31.52
C TYR A 127 22.06 22.72 -32.12
N GLU A 128 22.24 21.44 -31.79
CA GLU A 128 21.39 20.35 -32.28
C GLU A 128 19.98 20.40 -31.66
N LEU A 129 19.89 20.79 -30.38
CA LEU A 129 18.65 21.01 -29.66
C LEU A 129 18.85 22.12 -28.62
N VAL A 130 17.85 22.99 -28.50
CA VAL A 130 17.74 23.96 -27.40
C VAL A 130 16.71 23.47 -26.39
N THR A 131 17.05 23.49 -25.09
CA THR A 131 16.08 23.32 -24.00
C THR A 131 15.63 24.68 -23.49
N ALA A 132 14.34 24.81 -23.17
CA ALA A 132 13.73 26.03 -22.64
C ALA A 132 12.68 25.67 -21.60
N PHE A 133 13.12 25.23 -20.42
CA PHE A 133 12.22 24.82 -19.34
C PHE A 133 11.77 26.02 -18.50
N GLU A 134 10.48 26.09 -18.18
CA GLU A 134 9.86 27.12 -17.33
C GLU A 134 10.08 28.54 -17.85
N LEU A 135 9.93 28.71 -19.17
CA LEU A 135 10.26 29.96 -19.85
C LEU A 135 9.12 30.50 -20.71
N PHE A 136 8.33 29.61 -21.33
CA PHE A 136 7.34 30.01 -22.32
C PHE A 136 6.24 30.89 -21.70
N GLU A 137 5.85 30.58 -20.47
CA GLU A 137 4.82 31.28 -19.73
C GLU A 137 5.22 32.68 -19.25
N HIS A 138 6.53 32.98 -19.32
CA HIS A 138 7.13 34.25 -18.93
C HIS A 138 7.28 35.22 -20.11
N PHE A 139 7.08 34.75 -21.34
CA PHE A 139 7.28 35.56 -22.53
C PHE A 139 6.20 36.64 -22.67
N VAL A 140 6.59 37.90 -22.52
CA VAL A 140 5.70 39.04 -22.79
C VAL A 140 5.29 39.08 -24.27
N ASN A 141 6.22 38.77 -25.18
CA ASN A 141 5.99 38.70 -26.62
C ASN A 141 6.45 37.33 -27.16
N PRO A 142 5.62 36.28 -27.02
CA PRO A 142 6.03 34.90 -27.30
C PRO A 142 6.67 34.67 -28.68
N ILE A 143 6.11 35.25 -29.74
CA ILE A 143 6.61 35.05 -31.10
C ILE A 143 8.03 35.61 -31.26
N GLU A 144 8.29 36.81 -30.72
CA GLU A 144 9.62 37.44 -30.81
C GLU A 144 10.66 36.69 -29.97
N GLU A 145 10.28 36.19 -28.79
CA GLU A 145 11.20 35.42 -27.95
C GLU A 145 11.50 34.05 -28.55
N ILE A 146 10.49 33.34 -29.05
CA ILE A 146 10.68 32.06 -29.75
C ILE A 146 11.54 32.24 -31.01
N GLU A 147 11.37 33.33 -31.76
CA GLU A 147 12.25 33.66 -32.89
C GLU A 147 13.72 33.82 -32.47
N LYS A 148 14.00 34.37 -31.28
CA LYS A 148 15.37 34.44 -30.75
C LYS A 148 15.92 33.06 -30.39
N VAL A 149 15.11 32.21 -29.75
CA VAL A 149 15.51 30.83 -29.41
C VAL A 149 15.82 30.03 -30.68
N LEU A 150 15.01 30.19 -31.72
CA LEU A 150 15.17 29.51 -33.01
C LEU A 150 16.42 29.94 -33.80
N LYS A 151 17.10 31.03 -33.43
CA LYS A 151 18.41 31.38 -34.01
C LYS A 151 19.50 30.38 -33.66
N PHE A 152 19.35 29.67 -32.54
CA PHE A 152 20.33 28.71 -32.03
C PHE A 152 20.07 27.29 -32.53
N SER A 153 18.81 26.91 -32.72
CA SER A 153 18.42 25.59 -33.23
C SER A 153 17.03 25.58 -33.85
N ASN A 154 16.81 24.71 -34.83
CA ASN A 154 15.49 24.40 -35.37
C ASN A 154 14.72 23.35 -34.53
N SER A 155 15.20 23.05 -33.32
CA SER A 155 14.53 22.18 -32.37
C SER A 155 14.54 22.79 -30.97
N ILE A 156 13.38 22.86 -30.33
CA ILE A 156 13.20 23.39 -28.98
C ILE A 156 12.42 22.35 -28.16
N LEU A 157 13.06 21.80 -27.13
CA LEU A 157 12.40 21.01 -26.09
C LEU A 157 12.08 21.95 -24.93
N PHE A 158 10.82 22.14 -24.59
CA PHE A 158 10.40 23.15 -23.62
C PHE A 158 9.37 22.59 -22.65
N SER A 159 9.30 23.19 -21.46
CA SER A 159 8.22 22.94 -20.51
C SER A 159 7.27 24.13 -20.43
N THR A 160 5.99 23.81 -20.37
CA THR A 160 4.93 24.71 -19.93
C THR A 160 3.66 23.87 -19.72
N ASP A 161 2.89 24.15 -18.67
CA ASP A 161 1.56 23.57 -18.59
C ASP A 161 0.64 24.22 -19.63
N LEU A 162 -0.10 23.38 -20.35
CA LEU A 162 -1.12 23.86 -21.28
C LEU A 162 -2.42 24.14 -20.52
N LEU A 163 -3.07 25.24 -20.87
CA LEU A 163 -4.38 25.62 -20.33
C LEU A 163 -5.37 24.46 -20.57
N PRO A 164 -5.93 23.87 -19.50
CA PRO A 164 -6.78 22.69 -19.62
C PRO A 164 -8.13 23.03 -20.25
N GLU A 165 -8.84 22.01 -20.74
CA GLU A 165 -10.14 22.19 -21.40
C GLU A 165 -11.21 22.80 -20.48
N SER A 166 -11.08 22.64 -19.15
CA SER A 166 -11.91 23.31 -18.15
C SER A 166 -11.82 24.83 -18.21
N ASN A 167 -10.77 25.37 -18.85
CA ASN A 167 -10.51 26.80 -19.04
C ASN A 167 -10.59 27.62 -17.73
N PRO A 168 -9.82 27.22 -16.69
CA PRO A 168 -9.92 27.76 -15.35
C PRO A 168 -9.54 29.24 -15.33
N LYS A 169 -10.15 30.00 -14.42
CA LYS A 169 -9.80 31.37 -14.13
C LYS A 169 -8.50 31.46 -13.30
N PRO A 170 -7.85 32.63 -13.20
CA PRO A 170 -6.55 32.75 -12.55
C PRO A 170 -6.48 32.29 -11.09
N ASP A 171 -7.60 32.33 -10.36
CA ASP A 171 -7.74 31.84 -8.98
C ASP A 171 -8.11 30.35 -8.90
N GLU A 172 -8.45 29.71 -10.01
CA GLU A 172 -8.89 28.31 -10.08
C GLU A 172 -7.78 27.35 -10.53
N TRP A 173 -6.63 27.87 -11.00
CA TRP A 173 -5.51 27.06 -11.46
C TRP A 173 -4.17 27.64 -11.02
N TRP A 174 -3.43 26.84 -10.23
CA TRP A 174 -2.17 27.24 -9.60
C TRP A 174 -1.12 27.75 -10.60
N TYR A 175 -1.16 27.28 -11.86
CA TYR A 175 -0.19 27.63 -12.89
C TYR A 175 -0.29 29.10 -13.35
N TYR A 176 -1.31 29.86 -12.96
CA TYR A 176 -1.29 31.32 -13.15
C TYR A 176 -0.27 32.03 -12.24
N SER A 177 0.24 31.35 -11.19
CA SER A 177 1.24 31.85 -10.25
C SER A 177 1.03 33.31 -9.81
N LEU A 178 -0.19 33.65 -9.37
CA LEU A 178 -0.58 35.02 -9.02
C LEU A 178 0.32 35.66 -7.94
N GLN A 179 0.93 34.83 -7.08
CA GLN A 179 1.79 35.29 -6.00
C GLN A 179 3.18 35.72 -6.48
N GLU A 180 3.67 35.15 -7.58
CA GLU A 180 4.98 35.48 -8.18
C GLU A 180 4.84 36.45 -9.34
N GLY A 181 3.72 36.37 -10.08
CA GLY A 181 3.35 37.31 -11.11
C GLY A 181 4.18 37.27 -12.39
N GLN A 182 4.98 36.23 -12.57
CA GLN A 182 5.86 36.05 -13.74
C GLN A 182 5.14 35.40 -14.93
N HIS A 183 4.09 34.61 -14.68
CA HIS A 183 3.33 33.91 -15.71
C HIS A 183 2.33 34.86 -16.39
N VAL A 184 2.73 35.38 -17.56
CA VAL A 184 1.97 36.38 -18.33
C VAL A 184 1.38 35.84 -19.63
N SER A 185 1.79 34.63 -20.03
CA SER A 185 1.43 33.99 -21.30
C SER A 185 1.04 32.53 -21.10
N LEU A 186 -0.22 32.18 -21.27
CA LEU A 186 -0.75 30.85 -20.95
C LEU A 186 -1.29 30.20 -22.24
N TYR A 187 -0.74 29.05 -22.59
CA TYR A 187 -0.92 28.46 -23.92
C TYR A 187 -1.93 27.32 -23.91
N THR A 188 -2.77 27.25 -24.93
CA THR A 188 -3.47 26.01 -25.26
C THR A 188 -2.63 25.19 -26.23
N SER A 189 -2.95 23.90 -26.39
CA SER A 189 -2.37 23.08 -27.46
C SER A 189 -2.54 23.74 -28.84
N LYS A 190 -3.72 24.32 -29.12
CA LYS A 190 -3.98 25.04 -30.38
C LYS A 190 -3.09 26.29 -30.56
N ALA A 191 -2.79 27.02 -29.49
CA ALA A 191 -1.90 28.17 -29.56
C ALA A 191 -0.48 27.76 -29.95
N ILE A 192 0.06 26.70 -29.34
CA ILE A 192 1.39 26.17 -29.69
C ILE A 192 1.40 25.60 -31.11
N SER A 193 0.35 24.90 -31.56
CA SER A 193 0.26 24.43 -32.94
C SER A 193 0.37 25.57 -33.96
N ILE A 194 -0.25 26.73 -33.68
CA ILE A 194 -0.14 27.91 -34.55
C ILE A 194 1.29 28.48 -34.53
N VAL A 195 1.96 28.47 -33.38
CA VAL A 195 3.38 28.84 -33.29
C VAL A 195 4.23 27.90 -34.17
N ALA A 196 4.01 26.60 -34.06
CA ALA A 196 4.71 25.59 -34.86
C ALA A 196 4.50 25.83 -36.36
N GLU A 197 3.24 26.01 -36.79
CA GLU A 197 2.88 26.33 -38.18
C GLU A 197 3.56 27.61 -38.68
N ARG A 198 3.61 28.67 -37.85
CA ARG A 198 4.21 29.96 -38.21
C ARG A 198 5.71 29.84 -38.51
N PHE A 199 6.41 29.00 -37.77
CA PHE A 199 7.85 28.77 -37.95
C PHE A 199 8.17 27.55 -38.83
N GLY A 200 7.15 26.87 -39.39
CA GLY A 200 7.33 25.69 -40.24
C GLY A 200 7.88 24.47 -39.50
N LEU A 201 7.53 24.32 -38.22
CA LEU A 201 7.96 23.24 -37.33
C LEU A 201 6.81 22.29 -37.01
N ASN A 202 7.14 21.07 -36.61
CA ASN A 202 6.20 20.11 -36.04
C ASN A 202 6.09 20.30 -34.53
N PHE A 203 4.89 20.12 -33.97
CA PHE A 203 4.62 20.18 -32.54
C PHE A 203 4.30 18.80 -31.98
N TYR A 204 5.02 18.40 -30.93
CA TYR A 204 4.78 17.19 -30.16
C TYR A 204 4.61 17.54 -28.68
N SER A 205 3.75 16.81 -27.99
CA SER A 205 3.43 17.01 -26.57
C SER A 205 3.21 15.67 -25.90
N ASN A 206 3.57 15.58 -24.61
CA ASN A 206 3.26 14.42 -23.78
C ASN A 206 1.86 14.50 -23.12
N GLY A 207 1.04 15.50 -23.49
CA GLY A 207 -0.27 15.73 -22.91
C GLY A 207 -0.25 16.34 -21.50
N SER A 208 0.93 16.70 -21.00
CA SER A 208 1.15 17.35 -19.71
C SER A 208 2.00 18.60 -19.94
N ASN A 209 3.22 18.64 -19.39
CA ASN A 209 4.04 19.84 -19.28
C ASN A 209 5.27 19.86 -20.22
N LEU A 210 5.54 18.80 -20.99
CA LEU A 210 6.71 18.72 -21.86
C LEU A 210 6.34 18.64 -23.35
N HIS A 211 7.04 19.46 -24.13
CA HIS A 211 6.70 19.73 -25.51
C HIS A 211 7.95 19.86 -26.38
N LEU A 212 7.85 19.50 -27.66
CA LEU A 212 8.94 19.62 -28.63
C LEU A 212 8.43 20.31 -29.89
N LEU A 213 9.06 21.44 -30.24
CA LEU A 213 8.99 22.04 -31.56
C LEU A 213 10.21 21.60 -32.36
N THR A 214 10.05 21.00 -33.53
CA THR A 214 11.20 20.59 -34.34
C THR A 214 10.88 20.48 -35.83
N ALA A 215 11.86 20.75 -36.69
CA ALA A 215 11.77 20.48 -38.12
C ALA A 215 11.76 18.96 -38.42
N LYS A 216 12.20 18.10 -37.49
CA LYS A 216 12.20 16.64 -37.64
C LYS A 216 10.76 16.11 -37.61
N ASN A 217 10.50 15.05 -38.40
CA ASN A 217 9.22 14.34 -38.36
C ASN A 217 9.36 13.12 -37.43
N ILE A 218 8.65 13.16 -36.31
CA ILE A 218 8.69 12.19 -35.22
C ILE A 218 7.29 11.57 -35.06
N SER A 219 7.24 10.31 -34.62
CA SER A 219 5.98 9.69 -34.21
C SER A 219 5.50 10.30 -32.88
N PRO A 220 4.26 10.81 -32.76
CA PRO A 220 3.74 11.33 -31.49
C PRO A 220 3.83 10.32 -30.34
N ILE A 221 3.51 9.05 -30.61
CA ILE A 221 3.58 7.95 -29.63
C ILE A 221 5.02 7.72 -29.17
N LEU A 222 5.99 7.86 -30.08
CA LEU A 222 7.41 7.74 -29.72
C LEU A 222 7.81 8.88 -28.79
N PHE A 223 7.43 10.12 -29.11
CA PHE A 223 7.72 11.26 -28.24
C PHE A 223 7.11 11.09 -26.84
N GLU A 224 5.83 10.73 -26.77
CA GLU A 224 5.13 10.44 -25.50
C GLU A 224 5.87 9.38 -24.67
N SER A 225 6.30 8.28 -25.31
CA SER A 225 7.07 7.22 -24.63
C SER A 225 8.45 7.67 -24.13
N LEU A 226 9.13 8.56 -24.85
CA LEU A 226 10.45 9.08 -24.46
C LEU A 226 10.36 10.09 -23.31
N THR A 227 9.22 10.75 -23.17
CA THR A 227 8.92 11.65 -22.06
C THR A 227 8.41 10.93 -20.81
N TYR A 228 8.16 9.62 -20.89
CA TYR A 228 7.77 8.83 -19.74
C TYR A 228 8.99 8.55 -18.86
N CYS A 229 8.98 9.13 -17.66
CA CYS A 229 9.92 8.82 -16.61
C CYS A 229 9.11 8.48 -15.35
N GLU A 230 9.35 7.33 -14.73
CA GLU A 230 8.83 7.07 -13.39
C GLU A 230 9.33 8.19 -12.46
N PRO A 231 8.44 8.96 -11.80
CA PRO A 231 8.87 9.85 -10.76
C PRO A 231 9.47 8.99 -9.64
N PRO A 232 10.69 9.30 -9.12
CA PRO A 232 11.16 8.63 -7.91
C PRO A 232 10.14 8.88 -6.79
N GLU A 233 9.87 7.85 -5.99
CA GLU A 233 8.99 7.90 -4.81
C GLU A 233 9.20 9.19 -4.00
N LEU A 234 8.30 10.17 -4.14
CA LEU A 234 8.24 11.28 -3.21
C LEU A 234 7.55 10.76 -1.94
N LYS A 235 8.35 10.23 -1.01
CA LYS A 235 7.90 9.78 0.32
C LYS A 235 7.40 10.91 1.23
N LYS A 236 7.39 12.17 0.77
CA LYS A 236 6.79 13.35 1.39
C LYS A 236 6.59 14.44 0.32
N PRO A 237 5.55 15.29 0.41
CA PRO A 237 5.49 16.53 -0.37
C PRO A 237 6.79 17.32 -0.19
N SER A 238 7.33 17.92 -1.25
CA SER A 238 8.64 18.59 -1.18
C SER A 238 8.66 19.79 -0.25
N LEU A 239 7.50 20.26 0.22
CA LEU A 239 7.30 21.15 1.35
C LEU A 239 5.93 20.88 1.99
N LEU A 240 5.84 20.86 3.33
CA LEU A 240 4.56 20.99 4.03
C LEU A 240 4.01 22.43 3.79
N GLU A 241 2.71 22.67 3.93
CA GLU A 241 2.10 24.01 3.79
C GLU A 241 2.86 25.08 4.60
N ARG A 242 3.39 24.69 5.76
CA ARG A 242 4.25 25.51 6.62
C ARG A 242 5.54 25.96 5.94
N ASP A 243 6.22 25.08 5.20
CA ASP A 243 7.49 25.42 4.56
C ASP A 243 7.26 26.35 3.36
N TYR A 244 6.13 26.20 2.64
CA TYR A 244 5.70 27.14 1.61
C TYR A 244 5.44 28.53 2.22
N LEU A 245 4.74 28.60 3.36
CA LEU A 245 4.49 29.85 4.09
C LEU A 245 5.77 30.47 4.67
N GLN A 246 6.74 29.65 5.05
CA GLN A 246 8.07 30.10 5.49
C GLN A 246 8.88 30.66 4.33
N ALA A 247 8.91 29.99 3.19
CA ALA A 247 9.61 30.43 1.98
C ALA A 247 9.00 31.70 1.37
N THR A 248 7.69 31.92 1.53
CA THR A 248 6.96 33.11 1.03
C THR A 248 6.83 34.24 2.06
N GLY A 249 7.33 34.07 3.29
CA GLY A 249 7.27 35.08 4.35
C GLY A 249 5.87 35.30 4.97
N LYS A 250 4.93 34.37 4.73
CA LYS A 250 3.52 34.43 5.16
C LYS A 250 3.21 33.62 6.43
N ILE A 251 4.22 33.18 7.17
CA ILE A 251 4.08 32.33 8.37
C ILE A 251 3.12 32.92 9.44
N ASN A 252 2.91 34.24 9.43
CA ASN A 252 2.02 34.95 10.35
C ASN A 252 0.52 34.86 10.00
N GLU A 253 0.14 34.32 8.83
CA GLU A 253 -1.26 34.18 8.40
C GLU A 253 -1.95 32.93 9.00
N LEU A 254 -1.18 31.95 9.49
CA LEU A 254 -1.69 30.77 10.21
C LEU A 254 -2.27 31.08 11.60
N ASN A 255 -1.99 32.27 12.15
CA ASN A 255 -2.29 32.61 13.55
C ASN A 255 -3.55 33.49 13.74
N LYS A 256 -4.44 33.61 12.75
CA LYS A 256 -5.55 34.58 12.82
C LYS A 256 -6.96 34.02 12.97
N ASP A 257 -7.22 32.76 12.67
CA ASP A 257 -8.54 32.18 12.89
C ASP A 257 -8.43 30.88 13.69
N GLU A 258 -9.25 30.80 14.75
CA GLU A 258 -9.37 29.72 15.76
C GLU A 258 -8.55 29.87 17.06
N VAL A 259 -8.90 30.88 17.87
CA VAL A 259 -8.75 30.78 19.34
C VAL A 259 -10.15 30.69 19.96
N SER A 260 -10.69 29.47 20.03
CA SER A 260 -11.61 29.06 21.09
C SER A 260 -11.96 27.57 20.99
N VAL A 261 -11.04 26.66 21.29
CA VAL A 261 -11.42 25.34 21.79
C VAL A 261 -10.43 24.93 22.88
N VAL A 262 -10.97 24.63 24.05
CA VAL A 262 -10.28 23.92 25.12
C VAL A 262 -9.91 22.55 24.56
N THR A 263 -8.66 22.34 24.16
CA THR A 263 -8.16 21.01 23.78
C THR A 263 -7.84 20.22 25.04
N GLU A 264 -8.82 19.42 25.48
CA GLU A 264 -8.45 18.11 26.00
C GLU A 264 -7.66 17.40 24.89
N ALA A 265 -6.43 17.00 25.19
CA ALA A 265 -5.59 16.23 24.28
C ALA A 265 -6.33 14.94 23.89
N LYS A 266 -6.91 14.91 22.68
CA LYS A 266 -7.46 13.67 22.13
C LYS A 266 -6.29 12.75 21.86
N ASN A 267 -6.25 11.61 22.55
CA ASN A 267 -5.26 10.56 22.30
C ASN A 267 -5.32 10.14 20.82
N LYS A 268 -4.16 10.00 20.17
CA LYS A 268 -4.03 9.46 18.81
C LYS A 268 -4.56 8.02 18.81
N ILE A 269 -5.49 7.73 17.90
CA ILE A 269 -6.08 6.41 17.74
C ILE A 269 -5.38 5.69 16.58
N LEU A 270 -4.93 4.45 16.80
CA LEU A 270 -4.40 3.61 15.72
C LEU A 270 -5.48 3.40 14.66
N LYS A 271 -5.15 3.61 13.38
CA LYS A 271 -6.05 3.36 12.25
C LYS A 271 -5.48 2.35 11.27
N ILE A 272 -6.29 1.35 10.95
CA ILE A 272 -5.99 0.26 10.02
C ILE A 272 -7.02 0.29 8.89
N ALA A 273 -6.55 0.46 7.66
CA ALA A 273 -7.40 0.41 6.47
C ALA A 273 -7.53 -1.04 5.96
N ILE A 274 -8.76 -1.50 5.74
CA ILE A 274 -9.06 -2.84 5.22
C ILE A 274 -9.70 -2.71 3.83
N ASP A 275 -9.01 -3.08 2.75
CA ASP A 275 -9.61 -3.05 1.41
C ASP A 275 -10.56 -4.23 1.19
N GLY A 276 -11.85 -3.94 1.07
CA GLY A 276 -12.95 -4.89 0.88
C GLY A 276 -13.07 -5.50 -0.53
N VAL A 277 -12.02 -5.41 -1.35
CA VAL A 277 -11.98 -5.87 -2.75
C VAL A 277 -12.51 -7.29 -2.99
N PHE A 278 -12.34 -8.24 -2.05
CA PHE A 278 -12.85 -9.59 -2.24
C PHE A 278 -14.38 -9.61 -2.36
N PHE A 279 -15.08 -8.77 -1.60
CA PHE A 279 -16.54 -8.67 -1.65
C PHE A 279 -17.07 -8.19 -3.00
N GLN A 280 -16.26 -7.43 -3.75
CA GLN A 280 -16.54 -7.03 -5.12
C GLN A 280 -16.29 -8.19 -6.10
N LEU A 281 -15.15 -8.86 -5.99
CA LEU A 281 -14.70 -9.83 -7.00
C LEU A 281 -15.41 -11.18 -6.88
N TYR A 282 -15.61 -11.67 -5.65
CA TYR A 282 -16.07 -13.03 -5.38
C TYR A 282 -16.95 -13.10 -4.13
N ARG A 283 -17.74 -14.17 -4.01
CA ARG A 283 -18.58 -14.43 -2.81
C ARG A 283 -18.35 -15.84 -2.27
N THR A 284 -17.10 -16.28 -2.24
CA THR A 284 -16.72 -17.65 -1.82
C THR A 284 -16.24 -17.68 -0.35
N GLY A 285 -15.53 -18.73 0.06
CA GLY A 285 -15.10 -18.95 1.44
C GLY A 285 -14.29 -17.79 2.06
N ILE A 286 -13.47 -17.07 1.29
CA ILE A 286 -12.72 -15.91 1.80
C ILE A 286 -13.68 -14.76 2.20
N ALA A 287 -14.81 -14.58 1.51
CA ALA A 287 -15.82 -13.60 1.89
C ALA A 287 -16.46 -13.97 3.24
N ARG A 288 -16.66 -15.26 3.50
CA ARG A 288 -17.11 -15.75 4.82
C ARG A 288 -16.09 -15.44 5.91
N VAL A 289 -14.80 -15.72 5.66
CA VAL A 289 -13.71 -15.41 6.60
C VAL A 289 -13.75 -13.93 7.01
N TRP A 290 -13.75 -13.01 6.04
CA TRP A 290 -13.75 -11.58 6.34
C TRP A 290 -15.04 -11.10 6.98
N LYS A 291 -16.20 -11.58 6.53
CA LYS A 291 -17.48 -11.26 7.17
C LYS A 291 -17.46 -11.67 8.65
N SER A 292 -17.02 -12.89 8.95
CA SER A 292 -16.98 -13.39 10.33
C SER A 292 -15.93 -12.69 11.20
N LEU A 293 -14.78 -12.27 10.63
CA LEU A 293 -13.81 -11.42 11.33
C LEU A 293 -14.42 -10.06 11.71
N LEU A 294 -15.06 -9.39 10.75
CA LEU A 294 -15.71 -8.10 10.98
C LEU A 294 -16.86 -8.21 12.00
N GLU A 295 -17.65 -9.30 11.96
CA GLU A 295 -18.71 -9.57 12.96
C GLU A 295 -18.15 -9.83 14.35
N ALA A 296 -17.01 -10.53 14.45
CA ALA A 296 -16.33 -10.76 15.73
C ALA A 296 -15.79 -9.45 16.33
N TRP A 297 -15.13 -8.62 15.51
CA TRP A 297 -14.56 -7.35 15.98
C TRP A 297 -15.62 -6.29 16.27
N ALA A 298 -16.80 -6.34 15.63
CA ALA A 298 -17.84 -5.32 15.75
C ALA A 298 -18.27 -4.97 17.19
N ASN A 299 -18.09 -5.90 18.14
CA ASN A 299 -18.43 -5.71 19.55
C ASN A 299 -17.19 -5.61 20.45
N GLU A 300 -15.99 -5.49 19.86
CA GLU A 300 -14.72 -5.32 20.55
C GLU A 300 -14.23 -3.88 20.35
N GLU A 301 -13.39 -3.40 21.27
CA GLU A 301 -12.70 -2.11 21.14
C GLU A 301 -11.89 -2.02 19.84
N PHE A 302 -11.41 -3.17 19.33
CA PHE A 302 -10.68 -3.25 18.07
C PHE A 302 -11.44 -2.67 16.86
N ALA A 303 -12.78 -2.69 16.86
CA ALA A 303 -13.58 -2.09 15.78
C ALA A 303 -13.36 -0.58 15.62
N GLU A 304 -12.96 0.13 16.69
CA GLU A 304 -12.73 1.57 16.63
C GLU A 304 -11.52 1.94 15.78
N HIS A 305 -10.56 1.01 15.67
CA HIS A 305 -9.27 1.14 14.99
C HIS A 305 -9.30 0.75 13.52
N ILE A 306 -10.41 0.20 13.00
CA ILE A 306 -10.48 -0.27 11.61
C ILE A 306 -11.44 0.57 10.78
N ILE A 307 -11.09 0.74 9.51
CA ILE A 307 -11.96 1.29 8.48
C ILE A 307 -11.98 0.37 7.26
N VAL A 308 -13.16 -0.08 6.86
CA VAL A 308 -13.33 -0.91 5.67
C VAL A 308 -13.52 -0.02 4.45
N LEU A 309 -12.61 -0.14 3.49
CA LEU A 309 -12.73 0.50 2.18
C LEU A 309 -13.67 -0.35 1.33
N ASP A 310 -14.88 0.16 1.15
CA ASP A 310 -15.98 -0.54 0.50
C ASP A 310 -16.01 -0.24 -1.00
N ARG A 311 -15.48 -1.17 -1.78
CA ARG A 311 -15.42 -1.10 -3.24
C ARG A 311 -16.83 -1.16 -3.83
N ALA A 312 -17.31 -0.03 -4.35
CA ALA A 312 -18.63 0.12 -5.00
C ALA A 312 -19.81 -0.40 -4.14
N GLY A 313 -19.73 -0.26 -2.81
CA GLY A 313 -20.84 -0.64 -1.91
C GLY A 313 -21.09 -2.15 -1.83
N THR A 314 -20.08 -2.98 -2.06
CA THR A 314 -20.20 -4.45 -2.13
C THR A 314 -19.95 -5.16 -0.81
N ALA A 315 -19.27 -4.51 0.14
CA ALA A 315 -18.97 -5.08 1.45
C ALA A 315 -20.26 -5.23 2.31
N PRO A 316 -20.35 -6.29 3.15
CA PRO A 316 -21.45 -6.44 4.08
C PRO A 316 -21.45 -5.28 5.09
N LYS A 317 -22.61 -4.67 5.34
CA LYS A 317 -22.78 -3.59 6.34
C LYS A 317 -23.02 -4.18 7.72
N ILE A 318 -21.96 -4.24 8.52
CA ILE A 318 -21.98 -4.79 9.87
C ILE A 318 -22.06 -3.63 10.88
N PRO A 319 -23.07 -3.59 11.76
CA PRO A 319 -23.17 -2.55 12.78
C PRO A 319 -21.91 -2.54 13.67
N GLY A 320 -21.38 -1.35 13.99
CA GLY A 320 -20.16 -1.19 14.78
C GLY A 320 -18.88 -1.04 13.94
N ILE A 321 -18.92 -1.37 12.64
CA ILE A 321 -17.78 -1.21 11.73
C ILE A 321 -17.89 0.09 10.93
N LYS A 322 -16.77 0.81 10.79
CA LYS A 322 -16.68 2.02 9.95
C LYS A 322 -16.40 1.63 8.50
N TYR A 323 -17.07 2.30 7.57
CA TYR A 323 -16.92 2.07 6.14
C TYR A 323 -16.65 3.37 5.39
N ARG A 324 -15.83 3.29 4.35
CA ARG A 324 -15.61 4.35 3.37
C ARG A 324 -15.82 3.80 1.98
N GLU A 325 -16.79 4.33 1.25
CA GLU A 325 -17.05 3.89 -0.13
C GLU A 325 -15.98 4.42 -1.08
N ILE A 326 -15.46 3.54 -1.94
CA ILE A 326 -14.38 3.85 -2.89
C ILE A 326 -14.64 3.19 -4.27
N PRO A 327 -14.01 3.69 -5.35
CA PRO A 327 -14.16 3.13 -6.69
C PRO A 327 -13.86 1.62 -6.78
N PRO A 328 -14.52 0.90 -7.71
CA PRO A 328 -14.30 -0.54 -7.88
C PRO A 328 -12.89 -0.84 -8.41
N TYR A 329 -12.34 -1.96 -7.97
CA TYR A 329 -11.06 -2.49 -8.40
C TYR A 329 -11.10 -3.04 -9.83
N ASN A 330 -10.00 -2.90 -10.57
CA ASN A 330 -9.84 -3.43 -11.92
C ASN A 330 -8.39 -3.88 -12.18
N TYR A 331 -8.21 -5.17 -12.53
CA TYR A 331 -6.90 -5.76 -12.84
C TYR A 331 -6.15 -5.12 -14.02
N ASN A 332 -6.80 -4.32 -14.86
CA ASN A 332 -6.14 -3.58 -15.94
C ASN A 332 -5.56 -2.23 -15.50
N ARG A 333 -5.77 -1.82 -14.24
CA ARG A 333 -5.39 -0.50 -13.71
C ARG A 333 -4.77 -0.59 -12.31
N THR A 334 -3.97 -1.64 -12.04
CA THR A 334 -3.48 -1.93 -10.69
C THR A 334 -2.54 -0.86 -10.13
N SER A 335 -1.72 -0.22 -10.96
CA SER A 335 -0.87 0.91 -10.52
C SER A 335 -1.69 2.13 -10.07
N ILE A 336 -2.70 2.52 -10.85
CA ILE A 336 -3.60 3.64 -10.51
C ILE A 336 -4.38 3.32 -9.23
N ASP A 337 -4.80 2.06 -9.08
CA ASP A 337 -5.51 1.62 -7.88
C ASP A 337 -4.63 1.70 -6.62
N ARG A 338 -3.34 1.36 -6.74
CA ARG A 338 -2.37 1.47 -5.64
C ARG A 338 -2.16 2.92 -5.19
N GLU A 339 -2.09 3.85 -6.13
CA GLU A 339 -2.01 5.29 -5.84
C GLU A 339 -3.29 5.80 -5.16
N LEU A 340 -4.46 5.40 -5.66
CA LEU A 340 -5.74 5.70 -5.04
C LEU A 340 -5.82 5.19 -3.59
N LEU A 341 -5.43 3.93 -3.37
CA LEU A 341 -5.38 3.34 -2.03
C LEU A 341 -4.40 4.07 -1.12
N GLN A 342 -3.24 4.51 -1.64
CA GLN A 342 -2.30 5.32 -0.87
C GLN A 342 -2.92 6.65 -0.45
N GLN A 343 -3.52 7.38 -1.39
CA GLN A 343 -4.20 8.65 -1.10
C GLN A 343 -5.27 8.47 -0.01
N ILE A 344 -6.09 7.42 -0.12
CA ILE A 344 -7.13 7.13 0.89
C ILE A 344 -6.49 6.82 2.25
N CYS A 345 -5.41 6.04 2.30
CA CYS A 345 -4.71 5.76 3.55
C CYS A 345 -4.14 7.04 4.18
N ASP A 346 -3.59 7.96 3.38
CA ASP A 346 -3.07 9.24 3.85
C ASP A 346 -4.19 10.13 4.41
N GLU A 347 -5.32 10.22 3.71
CA GLU A 347 -6.50 10.99 4.14
C GLU A 347 -7.12 10.42 5.42
N GLU A 348 -7.17 9.09 5.54
CA GLU A 348 -7.62 8.42 6.76
C GLU A 348 -6.58 8.47 7.87
N GLN A 349 -5.33 8.85 7.59
CA GLN A 349 -4.18 8.70 8.49
C GLN A 349 -4.00 7.25 8.96
N ALA A 350 -4.20 6.30 8.05
CA ALA A 350 -4.01 4.87 8.31
C ALA A 350 -2.52 4.55 8.46
N GLU A 351 -2.15 3.93 9.57
CA GLU A 351 -0.77 3.52 9.87
C GLU A 351 -0.46 2.13 9.31
N LEU A 352 -1.50 1.37 8.95
CA LEU A 352 -1.40 0.03 8.43
C LEU A 352 -2.52 -0.25 7.42
N PHE A 353 -2.20 -1.04 6.40
CA PHE A 353 -3.13 -1.50 5.39
C PHE A 353 -3.21 -3.03 5.36
N ILE A 354 -4.40 -3.57 5.12
CA ILE A 354 -4.57 -4.99 4.79
C ILE A 354 -5.63 -5.14 3.70
N SER A 355 -5.33 -5.96 2.71
CA SER A 355 -6.28 -6.27 1.64
C SER A 355 -7.03 -7.55 1.94
N THR A 356 -8.34 -7.56 1.68
CA THR A 356 -9.10 -8.82 1.64
C THR A 356 -8.71 -9.70 0.46
N TYR A 357 -8.09 -9.13 -0.59
CA TYR A 357 -7.57 -9.88 -1.73
C TYR A 357 -6.55 -9.10 -2.57
N TYR A 358 -5.27 -9.29 -2.23
CA TYR A 358 -4.05 -8.99 -3.01
C TYR A 358 -3.90 -7.58 -3.62
N THR A 359 -4.67 -6.58 -3.18
CA THR A 359 -4.38 -5.16 -3.46
C THR A 359 -3.30 -4.64 -2.51
N THR A 360 -2.65 -3.54 -2.90
CA THR A 360 -1.52 -2.94 -2.17
C THR A 360 -1.60 -1.42 -2.20
N THR A 361 -0.91 -0.79 -1.27
CA THR A 361 -0.62 0.66 -1.21
C THR A 361 0.77 0.95 -1.77
N VAL A 362 1.15 2.23 -1.89
CA VAL A 362 2.50 2.60 -2.37
C VAL A 362 3.51 2.54 -1.23
N SER A 363 3.19 3.17 -0.10
CA SER A 363 4.10 3.35 1.04
C SER A 363 3.52 2.98 2.39
N THR A 364 2.19 3.00 2.56
CA THR A 364 1.57 2.54 3.82
C THR A 364 1.93 1.06 4.04
N PRO A 365 2.49 0.68 5.21
CA PRO A 365 2.87 -0.70 5.48
C PRO A 365 1.69 -1.66 5.33
N SER A 366 1.91 -2.76 4.63
CA SER A 366 0.85 -3.73 4.29
C SER A 366 1.01 -5.05 5.04
N VAL A 367 -0.09 -5.65 5.46
CA VAL A 367 -0.14 -7.04 5.96
C VAL A 367 -0.74 -7.94 4.89
N PHE A 368 -0.06 -9.04 4.57
CA PHE A 368 -0.55 -10.05 3.63
C PHE A 368 -1.21 -11.21 4.36
N MET A 369 -2.44 -11.54 3.99
CA MET A 369 -3.13 -12.73 4.47
C MET A 369 -3.12 -13.82 3.40
N ALA A 370 -2.40 -14.91 3.65
CA ALA A 370 -2.30 -16.08 2.81
C ALA A 370 -3.50 -17.01 3.05
N TYR A 371 -4.36 -17.15 2.04
CA TYR A 371 -5.46 -18.11 2.05
C TYR A 371 -5.01 -19.50 1.58
N ASP A 372 -4.18 -19.55 0.55
CA ASP A 372 -3.61 -20.77 -0.01
C ASP A 372 -2.37 -20.48 -0.86
N MET A 373 -1.67 -21.53 -1.25
CA MET A 373 -0.61 -21.53 -2.26
C MET A 373 -0.94 -22.49 -3.41
N ILE A 374 -2.23 -22.60 -3.79
CA ILE A 374 -2.69 -23.55 -4.81
C ILE A 374 -2.01 -23.31 -6.17
N PRO A 375 -2.00 -22.08 -6.73
CA PRO A 375 -1.36 -21.85 -8.03
C PRO A 375 0.12 -22.22 -8.01
N GLU A 376 0.83 -21.94 -6.92
CA GLU A 376 2.24 -22.26 -6.77
C GLU A 376 2.48 -23.77 -6.59
N ALA A 377 1.69 -24.42 -5.73
CA ALA A 377 1.83 -25.85 -5.42
C ALA A 377 1.41 -26.76 -6.58
N LEU A 378 0.43 -26.35 -7.37
CA LEU A 378 -0.12 -27.14 -8.49
C LEU A 378 0.37 -26.65 -9.87
N GLN A 379 1.38 -25.77 -9.92
CA GLN A 379 1.99 -25.27 -11.16
C GLN A 379 0.97 -24.60 -12.11
N GLY A 380 0.10 -23.77 -11.55
CA GLY A 380 -0.80 -22.91 -12.31
C GLY A 380 -0.04 -21.82 -13.08
N ASP A 381 -0.72 -21.16 -14.02
CA ASP A 381 -0.13 -20.05 -14.78
C ASP A 381 -0.04 -18.78 -13.93
N LEU A 382 1.13 -18.54 -13.35
CA LEU A 382 1.38 -17.39 -12.47
C LEU A 382 1.41 -16.03 -13.21
N ASN A 383 1.26 -16.01 -14.54
CA ASN A 383 1.15 -14.77 -15.32
C ASN A 383 -0.27 -14.18 -15.31
N GLU A 384 -1.28 -14.93 -14.88
CA GLU A 384 -2.62 -14.37 -14.71
C GLU A 384 -2.58 -13.14 -13.80
N PRO A 385 -3.31 -12.05 -14.11
CA PRO A 385 -3.23 -10.80 -13.36
C PRO A 385 -3.38 -10.97 -11.84
N MET A 386 -4.29 -11.82 -11.40
CA MET A 386 -4.53 -12.11 -9.99
C MET A 386 -3.31 -12.70 -9.27
N TRP A 387 -2.58 -13.63 -9.91
CA TRP A 387 -1.41 -14.26 -9.29
C TRP A 387 -0.18 -13.35 -9.33
N ARG A 388 -0.07 -12.49 -10.36
CA ARG A 388 0.92 -11.41 -10.37
C ARG A 388 0.72 -10.44 -9.21
N GLU A 389 -0.51 -10.02 -8.96
CA GLU A 389 -0.83 -9.16 -7.82
C GLU A 389 -0.66 -9.88 -6.47
N LYS A 390 -0.99 -11.18 -6.37
CA LYS A 390 -0.65 -12.00 -5.20
C LYS A 390 0.86 -11.95 -4.89
N HIS A 391 1.69 -12.22 -5.90
CA HIS A 391 3.15 -12.23 -5.74
C HIS A 391 3.71 -10.85 -5.41
N PHE A 392 3.13 -9.79 -6.00
CA PHE A 392 3.46 -8.42 -5.65
C PHE A 392 3.11 -8.13 -4.19
N ALA A 393 1.89 -8.46 -3.76
CA ALA A 393 1.42 -8.25 -2.39
C ALA A 393 2.24 -9.01 -1.37
N ILE A 394 2.69 -10.24 -1.67
CA ILE A 394 3.61 -10.99 -0.81
C ILE A 394 4.92 -10.23 -0.64
N ARG A 395 5.57 -9.78 -1.74
CA ARG A 395 6.86 -9.08 -1.65
C ARG A 395 6.75 -7.68 -1.03
N HIS A 396 5.60 -7.04 -1.16
CA HIS A 396 5.32 -5.71 -0.61
C HIS A 396 4.98 -5.74 0.88
N ALA A 397 4.56 -6.89 1.41
CA ALA A 397 4.07 -6.97 2.78
C ALA A 397 5.18 -6.86 3.83
N SER A 398 4.86 -6.13 4.90
CA SER A 398 5.70 -6.00 6.10
C SER A 398 5.45 -7.11 7.12
N ALA A 399 4.27 -7.75 7.07
CA ALA A 399 3.89 -8.86 7.94
C ALA A 399 2.98 -9.86 7.23
N TYR A 400 2.95 -11.09 7.73
CA TYR A 400 2.24 -12.20 7.10
C TYR A 400 1.31 -12.91 8.08
N ILE A 401 0.11 -13.21 7.61
CA ILE A 401 -0.87 -14.04 8.31
C ILE A 401 -1.18 -15.22 7.39
N ALA A 402 -1.28 -16.44 7.91
CA ALA A 402 -1.72 -17.61 7.16
C ALA A 402 -2.90 -18.28 7.87
N ILE A 403 -3.85 -18.80 7.10
CA ILE A 403 -5.06 -19.44 7.67
C ILE A 403 -4.83 -20.89 8.14
N SER A 404 -3.65 -21.45 7.90
CA SER A 404 -3.24 -22.79 8.35
C SER A 404 -1.72 -22.89 8.48
N GLU A 405 -1.24 -23.85 9.27
CA GLU A 405 0.18 -24.17 9.38
C GLU A 405 0.73 -24.64 8.02
N ASN A 406 -0.07 -25.39 7.26
CA ASN A 406 0.34 -25.80 5.92
C ASN A 406 0.53 -24.59 4.99
N THR A 407 -0.42 -23.65 4.95
CA THR A 407 -0.31 -22.45 4.11
C THR A 407 0.88 -21.59 4.55
N ALA A 408 1.18 -21.49 5.85
CA ALA A 408 2.38 -20.80 6.34
C ALA A 408 3.68 -21.45 5.82
N ARG A 409 3.79 -22.79 5.93
CA ARG A 409 4.96 -23.53 5.42
C ARG A 409 5.11 -23.37 3.92
N ASP A 410 4.02 -23.46 3.16
CA ASP A 410 4.07 -23.31 1.72
C ASP A 410 4.40 -21.88 1.30
N LEU A 411 3.89 -20.86 2.00
CA LEU A 411 4.29 -19.46 1.79
C LEU A 411 5.81 -19.31 1.89
N VAL A 412 6.41 -19.77 2.99
CA VAL A 412 7.86 -19.72 3.20
C VAL A 412 8.62 -20.56 2.17
N LYS A 413 8.09 -21.73 1.80
CA LYS A 413 8.69 -22.60 0.79
C LYS A 413 8.80 -21.92 -0.58
N PHE A 414 7.76 -21.18 -0.99
CA PHE A 414 7.74 -20.49 -2.28
C PHE A 414 8.37 -19.09 -2.23
N PHE A 415 8.46 -18.49 -1.05
CA PHE A 415 9.08 -17.18 -0.80
C PHE A 415 10.09 -17.30 0.35
N PRO A 416 11.29 -17.84 0.08
CA PRO A 416 12.28 -18.20 1.10
C PRO A 416 12.89 -17.01 1.85
N ASP A 417 12.67 -15.78 1.36
CA ASP A 417 13.07 -14.55 2.05
C ASP A 417 12.20 -14.25 3.28
N ILE A 418 11.07 -14.96 3.44
CA ILE A 418 10.18 -14.83 4.60
C ILE A 418 10.64 -15.78 5.71
N SER A 419 10.93 -15.24 6.89
CA SER A 419 11.25 -16.05 8.07
C SER A 419 10.01 -16.82 8.55
N PRO A 420 10.10 -18.12 8.86
CA PRO A 420 8.97 -18.89 9.41
C PRO A 420 8.33 -18.25 10.64
N GLU A 421 9.14 -17.66 11.51
CA GLU A 421 8.72 -17.02 12.76
C GLU A 421 7.97 -15.69 12.54
N SER A 422 8.02 -15.15 11.32
CA SER A 422 7.33 -13.91 10.94
C SER A 422 5.90 -14.13 10.46
N VAL A 423 5.49 -15.39 10.25
CA VAL A 423 4.14 -15.73 9.77
C VAL A 423 3.24 -16.08 10.95
N THR A 424 2.20 -15.27 11.19
CA THR A 424 1.19 -15.58 12.22
C THR A 424 0.15 -16.53 11.65
N VAL A 425 -0.04 -17.70 12.30
CA VAL A 425 -1.09 -18.64 11.91
C VAL A 425 -2.40 -18.34 12.65
N ALA A 426 -3.45 -18.02 11.88
CA ALA A 426 -4.79 -17.73 12.38
C ALA A 426 -5.81 -18.66 11.72
N HIS A 427 -6.05 -19.82 12.35
CA HIS A 427 -6.99 -20.83 11.86
C HIS A 427 -8.40 -20.28 11.72
N CYS A 428 -9.09 -20.64 10.62
CA CYS A 428 -10.48 -20.23 10.44
C CYS A 428 -11.41 -20.79 11.53
N GLY A 429 -12.50 -20.07 11.77
CA GLY A 429 -13.54 -20.44 12.73
C GLY A 429 -14.70 -21.22 12.11
N ILE A 430 -15.66 -21.54 12.98
CA ILE A 430 -16.95 -22.12 12.61
C ILE A 430 -18.08 -21.30 13.25
N ASP A 431 -19.17 -21.10 12.51
CA ASP A 431 -20.36 -20.42 13.03
C ASP A 431 -21.15 -21.35 13.94
N SER A 432 -21.66 -20.81 15.04
CA SER A 432 -22.58 -21.47 15.97
C SER A 432 -23.82 -22.09 15.31
N ILE A 433 -24.30 -21.51 14.20
CA ILE A 433 -25.42 -22.07 13.44
C ILE A 433 -25.08 -23.46 12.87
N LEU A 434 -23.81 -23.71 12.53
CA LEU A 434 -23.35 -24.99 12.02
C LEU A 434 -23.09 -25.98 13.16
N SER A 435 -24.20 -26.44 13.72
CA SER A 435 -24.29 -27.40 14.82
C SER A 435 -25.26 -28.53 14.47
N PRO A 436 -25.23 -29.67 15.18
CA PRO A 436 -26.08 -30.82 14.86
C PRO A 436 -27.57 -30.48 14.72
N ALA A 437 -28.20 -30.89 13.62
CA ALA A 437 -29.65 -30.80 13.42
C ALA A 437 -30.40 -31.96 14.06
N ASN A 438 -31.67 -31.71 14.44
CA ASN A 438 -32.54 -32.75 14.95
C ASN A 438 -33.21 -33.53 13.79
N LEU A 439 -33.76 -34.71 14.10
CA LEU A 439 -34.35 -35.59 13.09
C LEU A 439 -35.52 -34.96 12.32
N SER A 440 -36.34 -34.13 12.98
CA SER A 440 -37.48 -33.47 12.33
C SER A 440 -37.03 -32.44 11.30
N GLU A 441 -35.94 -31.71 11.57
CA GLU A 441 -35.32 -30.78 10.62
C GLU A 441 -34.80 -31.55 9.40
N ILE A 442 -34.09 -32.66 9.64
CA ILE A 442 -33.53 -33.53 8.58
C ILE A 442 -34.64 -34.13 7.70
N ASP A 443 -35.70 -34.66 8.30
CA ASP A 443 -36.83 -35.25 7.56
C ASP A 443 -37.58 -34.19 6.74
N SER A 444 -37.73 -32.98 7.29
CA SER A 444 -38.33 -31.84 6.57
C SER A 444 -37.48 -31.41 5.38
N PHE A 445 -36.15 -31.30 5.56
CA PHE A 445 -35.20 -30.99 4.50
C PHE A 445 -35.25 -32.06 3.38
N ARG A 446 -35.22 -33.34 3.75
CA ARG A 446 -35.32 -34.45 2.79
C ARG A 446 -36.63 -34.42 2.02
N THR A 447 -37.74 -34.14 2.69
CA THR A 447 -39.05 -34.00 2.04
C THR A 447 -39.07 -32.81 1.08
N LYS A 448 -38.54 -31.66 1.51
CA LYS A 448 -38.46 -30.42 0.72
C LYS A 448 -37.73 -30.63 -0.62
N TYR A 449 -36.61 -31.35 -0.60
CA TYR A 449 -35.76 -31.58 -1.78
C TYR A 449 -35.98 -32.93 -2.46
N GLY A 450 -36.94 -33.74 -2.00
CA GLY A 450 -37.24 -35.06 -2.60
C GLY A 450 -36.15 -36.11 -2.39
N ILE A 451 -35.35 -35.99 -1.31
CA ILE A 451 -34.25 -36.91 -0.99
C ILE A 451 -34.80 -38.14 -0.27
N SER A 452 -35.06 -39.19 -1.06
CA SER A 452 -35.74 -40.40 -0.59
C SER A 452 -34.82 -41.44 0.05
N LYS A 453 -33.51 -41.36 -0.20
CA LYS A 453 -32.50 -42.32 0.28
C LYS A 453 -31.46 -41.64 1.20
N PRO A 454 -30.68 -42.40 2.00
CA PRO A 454 -29.45 -41.87 2.59
C PRO A 454 -28.55 -41.30 1.48
N TYR A 455 -27.76 -40.28 1.78
CA TYR A 455 -26.97 -39.60 0.75
C TYR A 455 -25.55 -39.26 1.19
N PHE A 456 -24.65 -39.22 0.22
CA PHE A 456 -23.34 -38.59 0.36
C PHE A 456 -23.44 -37.14 -0.12
N ILE A 457 -22.73 -36.23 0.55
CA ILE A 457 -22.71 -34.81 0.19
C ILE A 457 -21.34 -34.40 -0.36
N LEU A 458 -21.34 -33.59 -1.42
CA LEU A 458 -20.18 -32.91 -1.99
C LEU A 458 -20.42 -31.40 -2.00
N VAL A 459 -19.43 -30.63 -1.57
CA VAL A 459 -19.53 -29.17 -1.42
C VAL A 459 -18.46 -28.48 -2.26
N GLY A 460 -18.89 -27.55 -3.11
CA GLY A 460 -18.04 -26.80 -4.03
C GLY A 460 -17.92 -27.43 -5.42
N SER A 461 -16.92 -26.98 -6.18
CA SER A 461 -16.59 -27.58 -7.48
C SER A 461 -16.16 -29.03 -7.31
N ARG A 462 -16.46 -29.88 -8.30
CA ARG A 462 -16.07 -31.30 -8.32
C ARG A 462 -14.87 -31.56 -9.23
N SER A 463 -14.45 -30.58 -10.01
CA SER A 463 -13.38 -30.70 -10.99
C SER A 463 -12.04 -30.13 -10.49
N GLY A 464 -10.97 -30.36 -11.25
CA GLY A 464 -9.64 -29.86 -10.96
C GLY A 464 -9.11 -30.37 -9.62
N TYR A 465 -8.55 -29.47 -8.81
CA TYR A 465 -7.93 -29.83 -7.53
C TYR A 465 -8.91 -30.39 -6.49
N LYS A 466 -10.24 -30.23 -6.67
CA LYS A 466 -11.24 -30.81 -5.75
C LYS A 466 -11.44 -32.31 -5.96
N ASN A 467 -10.97 -32.86 -7.09
CA ASN A 467 -10.85 -34.30 -7.36
C ASN A 467 -12.14 -35.13 -7.15
N GLY A 468 -13.30 -34.57 -7.49
CA GLY A 468 -14.58 -35.26 -7.34
C GLY A 468 -14.68 -36.56 -8.15
N ILE A 469 -13.89 -36.71 -9.21
CA ILE A 469 -13.80 -37.95 -9.99
C ILE A 469 -13.47 -39.18 -9.11
N LEU A 470 -12.60 -39.02 -8.10
CA LEU A 470 -12.25 -40.12 -7.17
C LEU A 470 -13.49 -40.67 -6.45
N PHE A 471 -14.36 -39.76 -5.99
CA PHE A 471 -15.64 -40.16 -5.39
C PHE A 471 -16.52 -40.90 -6.40
N PHE A 472 -16.70 -40.36 -7.61
CA PHE A 472 -17.61 -40.96 -8.59
C PHE A 472 -17.14 -42.34 -9.05
N GLU A 473 -15.85 -42.51 -9.33
CA GLU A 473 -15.28 -43.82 -9.66
C GLU A 473 -15.45 -44.82 -8.50
N GLY A 474 -15.14 -44.40 -7.28
CA GLY A 474 -15.30 -45.24 -6.08
C GLY A 474 -16.75 -45.60 -5.79
N PHE A 475 -17.67 -44.63 -5.95
CA PHE A 475 -19.11 -44.81 -5.79
C PHE A 475 -19.68 -45.75 -6.86
N SER A 476 -19.17 -45.69 -8.09
CA SER A 476 -19.64 -46.55 -9.18
C SER A 476 -19.38 -48.05 -8.92
N LYS A 477 -18.31 -48.36 -8.17
CA LYS A 477 -17.91 -49.71 -7.73
C LYS A 477 -18.64 -50.18 -6.47
N LEU A 478 -19.33 -49.29 -5.75
CA LEU A 478 -20.09 -49.66 -4.56
C LEU A 478 -21.30 -50.53 -4.95
N TYR A 479 -21.31 -51.78 -4.50
CA TYR A 479 -22.39 -52.73 -4.81
C TYR A 479 -23.79 -52.21 -4.42
N SER A 480 -23.87 -51.47 -3.31
CA SER A 480 -25.10 -50.88 -2.78
C SER A 480 -25.41 -49.47 -3.31
N LYS A 481 -24.72 -48.97 -4.35
CA LYS A 481 -24.84 -47.57 -4.81
C LYS A 481 -26.28 -47.10 -5.07
N ASN A 482 -27.14 -47.98 -5.62
CA ASN A 482 -28.55 -47.66 -5.90
C ASN A 482 -29.37 -47.39 -4.62
N GLY A 483 -28.84 -47.74 -3.45
CA GLY A 483 -29.40 -47.43 -2.13
C GLY A 483 -29.09 -46.02 -1.63
N PHE A 484 -28.30 -45.24 -2.38
CA PHE A 484 -27.90 -43.87 -2.02
C PHE A 484 -28.31 -42.85 -3.06
N ASP A 485 -28.62 -41.65 -2.57
CA ASP A 485 -28.66 -40.43 -3.36
C ASP A 485 -27.33 -39.66 -3.21
N ILE A 486 -27.10 -38.68 -4.08
CA ILE A 486 -25.93 -37.79 -4.02
C ILE A 486 -26.44 -36.36 -3.94
N VAL A 487 -25.95 -35.59 -2.96
CA VAL A 487 -26.26 -34.16 -2.83
C VAL A 487 -25.02 -33.36 -3.18
N CYS A 488 -25.12 -32.49 -4.17
CA CYS A 488 -24.07 -31.58 -4.58
C CYS A 488 -24.54 -30.15 -4.31
N THR A 489 -23.74 -29.35 -3.61
CA THR A 489 -24.04 -27.94 -3.33
C THR A 489 -22.83 -27.04 -3.61
N GLY A 490 -23.08 -25.81 -4.01
CA GLY A 490 -22.06 -24.83 -4.41
C GLY A 490 -22.56 -23.92 -5.53
N PHE A 491 -21.65 -23.13 -6.11
CA PHE A 491 -22.00 -22.15 -7.14
C PHE A 491 -22.44 -22.76 -8.48
N ASP A 492 -21.93 -23.95 -8.83
CA ASP A 492 -22.26 -24.61 -10.08
C ASP A 492 -23.41 -25.62 -9.90
N LEU A 493 -24.58 -25.26 -10.42
CA LEU A 493 -25.78 -26.10 -10.44
C LEU A 493 -25.82 -27.06 -11.62
N LYS A 494 -24.87 -26.96 -12.56
CA LYS A 494 -24.76 -27.92 -13.65
C LYS A 494 -24.03 -29.15 -13.14
N PHE A 495 -24.67 -30.30 -13.30
CA PHE A 495 -24.00 -31.58 -13.13
C PHE A 495 -23.16 -31.88 -14.38
N GLU A 496 -21.89 -32.22 -14.17
CA GLU A 496 -20.92 -32.46 -15.22
C GLU A 496 -21.23 -33.78 -15.95
N ASP A 497 -21.18 -33.73 -17.28
CA ASP A 497 -21.58 -34.87 -18.10
C ASP A 497 -20.66 -36.08 -17.93
N GLU A 498 -19.39 -35.85 -17.58
CA GLU A 498 -18.40 -36.88 -17.28
C GLU A 498 -18.79 -37.75 -16.07
N PHE A 499 -19.57 -37.21 -15.12
CA PHE A 499 -19.94 -37.95 -13.92
C PHE A 499 -21.20 -38.80 -14.08
N ARG A 500 -22.00 -38.57 -15.14
CA ARG A 500 -23.29 -39.26 -15.36
C ARG A 500 -23.15 -40.78 -15.49
N ALA A 501 -22.06 -41.25 -16.07
CA ALA A 501 -21.82 -42.69 -16.23
C ALA A 501 -21.71 -43.41 -14.87
N TYR A 502 -21.15 -42.75 -13.87
CA TYR A 502 -20.86 -43.33 -12.56
C TYR A 502 -22.09 -43.39 -11.64
N THR A 503 -23.07 -42.51 -11.84
CA THR A 503 -24.23 -42.33 -10.96
C THR A 503 -25.48 -43.09 -11.41
N SER A 504 -25.37 -43.95 -12.44
CA SER A 504 -26.47 -44.78 -12.93
C SER A 504 -27.15 -45.56 -11.79
N GLY A 505 -28.45 -45.31 -11.57
CA GLY A 505 -29.27 -45.94 -10.52
C GLY A 505 -29.42 -45.14 -9.21
N SER A 506 -28.74 -44.00 -9.11
CA SER A 506 -28.83 -43.04 -8.00
C SER A 506 -29.35 -41.68 -8.49
N THR A 507 -30.05 -40.96 -7.62
CA THR A 507 -30.48 -39.59 -7.91
C THR A 507 -29.40 -38.62 -7.48
N VAL A 508 -29.01 -37.69 -8.36
CA VAL A 508 -28.12 -36.57 -8.03
C VAL A 508 -28.95 -35.31 -7.86
N HIS A 509 -28.84 -34.71 -6.68
CA HIS A 509 -29.53 -33.48 -6.29
C HIS A 509 -28.54 -32.32 -6.35
N MET A 510 -28.75 -31.38 -7.28
CA MET A 510 -27.98 -30.14 -7.37
C MET A 510 -28.73 -29.04 -6.62
N LEU A 511 -28.22 -28.66 -5.45
CA LEU A 511 -28.93 -27.75 -4.52
C LEU A 511 -28.12 -26.47 -4.29
N THR A 512 -28.81 -25.33 -4.22
CA THR A 512 -28.28 -24.12 -3.58
C THR A 512 -28.81 -24.08 -2.16
N LEU A 513 -27.90 -24.13 -1.18
CA LEU A 513 -28.25 -24.15 0.24
C LEU A 513 -27.73 -22.90 0.93
N ASP A 514 -28.56 -22.30 1.77
CA ASP A 514 -28.08 -21.33 2.77
C ASP A 514 -27.43 -22.05 3.97
N ASP A 515 -26.87 -21.30 4.94
CA ASP A 515 -26.16 -21.90 6.07
C ASP A 515 -27.07 -22.72 6.99
N ALA A 516 -28.35 -22.33 7.13
CA ALA A 516 -29.30 -23.07 7.94
C ALA A 516 -29.68 -24.41 7.27
N GLU A 517 -29.83 -24.41 5.95
CA GLU A 517 -30.09 -25.62 5.17
C GLU A 517 -28.85 -26.50 5.05
N LEU A 518 -27.67 -25.90 4.88
CA LEU A 518 -26.40 -26.61 4.77
C LEU A 518 -26.07 -27.35 6.07
N ARG A 519 -26.32 -26.73 7.24
CA ARG A 519 -26.28 -27.39 8.55
C ARG A 519 -27.09 -28.68 8.58
N VAL A 520 -28.35 -28.61 8.12
CA VAL A 520 -29.27 -29.76 8.11
C VAL A 520 -28.81 -30.80 7.08
N ALA A 521 -28.32 -30.35 5.92
CA ALA A 521 -27.79 -31.21 4.88
C ALA A 521 -26.56 -32.00 5.35
N TYR A 522 -25.62 -31.38 6.07
CA TYR A 522 -24.50 -32.10 6.69
C TYR A 522 -24.99 -33.11 7.74
N SER A 523 -25.85 -32.67 8.67
CA SER A 523 -26.36 -33.51 9.76
C SER A 523 -27.12 -34.75 9.27
N GLY A 524 -27.81 -34.64 8.13
CA GLY A 524 -28.54 -35.73 7.49
C GLY A 524 -27.71 -36.63 6.57
N ALA A 525 -26.47 -36.24 6.23
CA ALA A 525 -25.64 -36.98 5.30
C ALA A 525 -25.01 -38.23 5.94
N VAL A 526 -24.75 -39.24 5.11
CA VAL A 526 -23.94 -40.41 5.48
C VAL A 526 -22.51 -39.97 5.77
N ALA A 527 -21.95 -39.17 4.85
CA ALA A 527 -20.68 -38.50 5.00
C ALA A 527 -20.57 -37.34 3.99
N LEU A 528 -19.77 -36.33 4.36
CA LEU A 528 -19.16 -35.42 3.39
C LEU A 528 -18.01 -36.16 2.70
N VAL A 529 -17.99 -36.14 1.37
CA VAL A 529 -16.86 -36.62 0.58
C VAL A 529 -16.14 -35.43 -0.04
N PHE A 530 -14.92 -35.17 0.41
CA PHE A 530 -14.15 -33.99 0.06
C PHE A 530 -12.70 -34.36 -0.32
N PRO A 531 -12.48 -35.02 -1.48
CA PRO A 531 -11.21 -35.68 -1.81
C PRO A 531 -10.17 -34.72 -2.41
N SER A 532 -10.18 -33.44 -2.03
CA SER A 532 -9.33 -32.39 -2.61
C SER A 532 -7.84 -32.75 -2.57
N LEU A 533 -7.11 -32.42 -3.64
CA LEU A 533 -5.65 -32.57 -3.75
C LEU A 533 -4.90 -31.50 -2.95
N TYR A 534 -5.49 -30.32 -2.79
CA TYR A 534 -4.94 -29.22 -2.03
C TYR A 534 -6.06 -28.32 -1.52
N GLU A 535 -5.94 -27.84 -0.28
CA GLU A 535 -6.79 -26.80 0.29
C GLU A 535 -5.96 -25.87 1.18
N GLY A 536 -6.33 -24.59 1.19
CA GLY A 536 -5.77 -23.61 2.12
C GLY A 536 -6.16 -23.82 3.57
N PHE A 537 -7.38 -24.33 3.81
CA PHE A 537 -7.88 -24.71 5.14
C PHE A 537 -8.85 -25.89 5.09
N GLY A 538 -9.94 -25.77 4.32
CA GLY A 538 -10.99 -26.80 4.24
C GLY A 538 -12.20 -26.50 5.12
N LEU A 539 -12.78 -25.31 4.99
CA LEU A 539 -14.02 -24.92 5.71
C LEU A 539 -15.13 -25.99 5.63
N PRO A 540 -15.46 -26.59 4.46
CA PRO A 540 -16.50 -27.63 4.39
C PRO A 540 -16.25 -28.83 5.32
N VAL A 541 -14.98 -29.21 5.52
CA VAL A 541 -14.60 -30.29 6.43
C VAL A 541 -14.89 -29.90 7.88
N LEU A 542 -14.49 -28.69 8.29
CA LEU A 542 -14.78 -28.17 9.63
C LEU A 542 -16.29 -28.07 9.90
N GLU A 543 -17.04 -27.58 8.91
CA GLU A 543 -18.49 -27.44 8.96
C GLU A 543 -19.19 -28.79 9.12
N ALA A 544 -18.78 -29.78 8.33
CA ALA A 544 -19.34 -31.13 8.39
C ALA A 544 -19.12 -31.77 9.77
N ILE A 545 -17.89 -31.75 10.30
CA ILE A 545 -17.60 -32.36 11.61
C ILE A 545 -18.32 -31.63 12.76
N ALA A 546 -18.50 -30.31 12.66
CA ALA A 546 -19.29 -29.53 13.62
C ALA A 546 -20.77 -29.91 13.60
N CYS A 547 -21.29 -30.28 12.43
CA CYS A 547 -22.66 -30.74 12.23
C CYS A 547 -22.87 -32.24 12.48
N ASN A 548 -21.95 -32.95 13.13
CA ASN A 548 -21.98 -34.42 13.34
C ASN A 548 -21.89 -35.27 12.05
N CYS A 549 -21.45 -34.69 10.94
CA CYS A 549 -21.29 -35.38 9.68
C CYS A 549 -19.90 -36.02 9.59
N PRO A 550 -19.79 -37.35 9.43
CA PRO A 550 -18.51 -37.99 9.11
C PRO A 550 -17.89 -37.44 7.82
N VAL A 551 -16.57 -37.43 7.73
CA VAL A 551 -15.84 -36.95 6.55
C VAL A 551 -15.00 -38.07 5.93
N ILE A 552 -15.04 -38.17 4.60
CA ILE A 552 -14.09 -38.94 3.78
C ILE A 552 -13.29 -37.94 2.95
N THR A 553 -11.97 -37.95 3.09
CA THR A 553 -11.09 -36.95 2.45
C THR A 553 -9.70 -37.52 2.19
N THR A 554 -8.79 -36.71 1.66
CA THR A 554 -7.38 -37.08 1.46
C THR A 554 -6.49 -36.42 2.52
N PRO A 555 -5.34 -37.01 2.89
CA PRO A 555 -4.46 -36.47 3.92
C PRO A 555 -3.53 -35.36 3.38
N ASN A 556 -4.06 -34.46 2.53
CA ASN A 556 -3.27 -33.45 1.81
C ASN A 556 -3.38 -32.05 2.42
N ALA A 557 -2.30 -31.27 2.29
CA ALA A 557 -2.22 -29.86 2.68
C ALA A 557 -2.72 -29.60 4.11
N SER A 558 -3.65 -28.66 4.28
CA SER A 558 -4.24 -28.28 5.58
C SER A 558 -5.33 -29.24 6.10
N ILE A 559 -5.80 -30.19 5.31
CA ILE A 559 -6.92 -31.05 5.71
C ILE A 559 -6.64 -31.89 6.98
N PRO A 560 -5.45 -32.49 7.17
CA PRO A 560 -5.11 -33.18 8.41
C PRO A 560 -5.15 -32.30 9.66
N GLU A 561 -4.79 -31.02 9.52
CA GLU A 561 -4.83 -30.02 10.60
C GLU A 561 -6.28 -29.74 11.05
N VAL A 562 -7.19 -29.66 10.08
CA VAL A 562 -8.62 -29.39 10.33
C VAL A 562 -9.37 -30.63 10.79
N ALA A 563 -9.26 -31.74 10.07
CA ALA A 563 -10.01 -32.97 10.36
C ALA A 563 -9.44 -33.78 11.54
N GLY A 564 -8.11 -33.80 11.74
CA GLY A 564 -7.49 -34.67 12.74
C GLY A 564 -7.95 -36.13 12.62
N GLU A 565 -8.39 -36.72 13.73
CA GLU A 565 -8.91 -38.11 13.74
C GLU A 565 -10.39 -38.23 13.32
N ALA A 566 -11.02 -37.13 12.89
CA ALA A 566 -12.46 -37.08 12.58
C ALA A 566 -12.82 -37.46 11.13
N ALA A 567 -11.85 -37.93 10.34
CA ALA A 567 -12.06 -38.30 8.95
C ALA A 567 -11.49 -39.68 8.61
N LEU A 568 -12.07 -40.31 7.59
CA LEU A 568 -11.44 -41.41 6.87
C LEU A 568 -10.57 -40.82 5.77
N TYR A 569 -9.26 -41.09 5.84
CA TYR A 569 -8.31 -40.66 4.84
C TYR A 569 -8.14 -41.71 3.74
N VAL A 570 -8.23 -41.25 2.50
CA VAL A 570 -8.03 -42.04 1.28
C VAL A 570 -6.91 -41.41 0.47
N ASP A 571 -6.09 -42.24 -0.16
CA ASP A 571 -5.08 -41.74 -1.12
C ASP A 571 -5.77 -41.09 -2.33
N CYS A 572 -5.17 -40.03 -2.87
CA CYS A 572 -5.82 -39.18 -3.87
C CYS A 572 -6.07 -39.85 -5.23
N GLN A 573 -5.50 -41.04 -5.48
CA GLN A 573 -5.72 -41.84 -6.68
C GLN A 573 -6.31 -43.23 -6.39
N ASP A 574 -6.55 -43.57 -5.12
CA ASP A 574 -6.98 -44.90 -4.72
C ASP A 574 -8.51 -45.04 -4.76
N VAL A 575 -9.01 -45.41 -5.95
CA VAL A 575 -10.43 -45.66 -6.19
C VAL A 575 -10.97 -46.79 -5.30
N ASP A 576 -10.19 -47.85 -5.07
CA ASP A 576 -10.62 -48.98 -4.25
C ASP A 576 -10.64 -48.60 -2.76
N GLY A 577 -9.66 -47.81 -2.32
CA GLY A 577 -9.66 -47.14 -1.02
C GLY A 577 -10.87 -46.25 -0.81
N MET A 578 -11.28 -45.49 -1.83
CA MET A 578 -12.50 -44.67 -1.77
C MET A 578 -13.75 -45.54 -1.65
N THR A 579 -13.87 -46.62 -2.44
CA THR A 579 -14.99 -47.58 -2.31
C THR A 579 -15.03 -48.22 -0.92
N ASN A 580 -13.87 -48.57 -0.36
CA ASN A 580 -13.76 -49.12 0.99
C ASN A 580 -14.18 -48.10 2.04
N ALA A 581 -13.73 -46.84 1.94
CA ALA A 581 -14.12 -45.78 2.86
C ALA A 581 -15.63 -45.51 2.83
N LEU A 582 -16.25 -45.51 1.65
CA LEU A 582 -17.70 -45.40 1.49
C LEU A 582 -18.44 -46.56 2.18
N CYS A 583 -17.86 -47.77 2.22
CA CYS A 583 -18.40 -48.90 2.99
C CYS A 583 -18.16 -48.75 4.50
N GLU A 584 -16.94 -48.41 4.92
CA GLU A 584 -16.55 -48.33 6.34
C GLU A 584 -17.32 -47.26 7.09
N VAL A 585 -17.55 -46.09 6.49
CA VAL A 585 -18.24 -44.96 7.15
C VAL A 585 -19.68 -45.29 7.55
N GLN A 586 -20.30 -46.29 6.91
CA GLN A 586 -21.65 -46.75 7.23
C GLN A 586 -21.69 -47.63 8.48
N LYS A 587 -20.56 -48.19 8.92
CA LYS A 587 -20.51 -49.06 10.10
C LYS A 587 -20.75 -48.23 11.36
N PRO A 588 -21.69 -48.60 12.24
CA PRO A 588 -22.03 -47.80 13.42
C PRO A 588 -20.84 -47.47 14.34
N ALA A 589 -19.91 -48.41 14.53
CA ALA A 589 -18.72 -48.20 15.36
C ALA A 589 -17.79 -47.12 14.78
N VAL A 590 -17.51 -47.19 13.48
CA VAL A 590 -16.67 -46.21 12.76
C VAL A 590 -17.37 -44.85 12.76
N ARG A 591 -18.66 -44.82 12.42
CA ARG A 591 -19.45 -43.58 12.39
C ARG A 591 -19.48 -42.87 13.74
N ASN A 592 -19.77 -43.60 14.81
CA ASN A 592 -19.84 -43.02 16.16
C ASN A 592 -18.48 -42.50 16.63
N PHE A 593 -17.39 -43.19 16.28
CA PHE A 593 -16.04 -42.73 16.55
C PHE A 593 -15.74 -41.41 15.82
N LEU A 594 -15.96 -41.35 14.51
CA LEU A 594 -15.71 -40.15 13.70
C LEU A 594 -16.52 -38.95 14.18
N ILE A 595 -17.77 -39.17 14.59
CA ILE A 595 -18.63 -38.11 15.14
C ILE A 595 -18.10 -37.58 16.47
N ALA A 596 -17.72 -38.48 17.38
CA ALA A 596 -17.17 -38.08 18.67
C ALA A 596 -15.86 -37.29 18.49
N SER A 597 -14.96 -37.78 17.62
CA SER A 597 -13.71 -37.10 17.27
C SER A 597 -13.98 -35.76 16.58
N GLY A 598 -14.95 -35.69 15.66
CA GLY A 598 -15.33 -34.49 14.92
C GLY A 598 -15.87 -33.37 15.81
N LEU A 599 -16.79 -33.70 16.71
CA LEU A 599 -17.31 -32.73 17.68
C LEU A 599 -16.23 -32.26 18.65
N SER A 600 -15.27 -33.11 19.01
CA SER A 600 -14.13 -32.68 19.84
C SER A 600 -13.14 -31.81 19.06
N GLN A 601 -12.93 -32.11 17.78
CA GLN A 601 -12.02 -31.39 16.90
C GLN A 601 -12.56 -29.99 16.56
N ALA A 602 -13.85 -29.88 16.22
CA ALA A 602 -14.51 -28.63 15.89
C ALA A 602 -14.39 -27.56 16.99
N LYS A 603 -14.39 -27.97 18.27
CA LYS A 603 -14.24 -27.07 19.44
C LYS A 603 -12.91 -26.33 19.48
N LYS A 604 -11.90 -26.75 18.72
CA LYS A 604 -10.59 -26.09 18.66
C LYS A 604 -10.62 -24.81 17.79
N PHE A 605 -11.67 -24.62 17.01
CA PHE A 605 -11.82 -23.58 16.01
C PHE A 605 -12.98 -22.65 16.37
N SER A 606 -12.73 -21.35 16.40
CA SER A 606 -13.77 -20.33 16.59
C SER A 606 -13.38 -19.04 15.88
N TRP A 607 -14.37 -18.30 15.40
CA TRP A 607 -14.13 -17.01 14.76
C TRP A 607 -13.54 -15.99 15.74
N SER A 608 -13.93 -16.04 17.02
CA SER A 608 -13.34 -15.21 18.07
C SER A 608 -11.84 -15.45 18.23
N LYS A 609 -11.39 -16.72 18.23
CA LYS A 609 -9.96 -17.04 18.33
C LYS A 609 -9.20 -16.53 17.12
N MET A 610 -9.73 -16.73 15.91
CA MET A 610 -9.14 -16.17 14.69
C MET A 610 -9.06 -14.65 14.75
N ALA A 611 -10.16 -13.98 15.14
CA ALA A 611 -10.26 -12.54 15.24
C ALA A 611 -9.22 -11.97 16.21
N SER A 612 -9.04 -12.58 17.38
CA SER A 612 -8.01 -12.17 18.34
C SER A 612 -6.58 -12.38 17.80
N GLN A 613 -6.32 -13.46 17.06
CA GLN A 613 -5.00 -13.71 16.46
C GLN A 613 -4.70 -12.70 15.34
N VAL A 614 -5.69 -12.40 14.49
CA VAL A 614 -5.55 -11.46 13.38
C VAL A 614 -5.40 -10.02 13.92
N SER A 615 -6.23 -9.58 14.86
CA SER A 615 -6.09 -8.24 15.45
C SER A 615 -4.74 -8.08 16.14
N TYR A 616 -4.31 -9.08 16.92
CA TYR A 616 -2.98 -9.09 17.53
C TYR A 616 -1.86 -8.96 16.48
N ALA A 617 -1.93 -9.71 15.39
CA ALA A 617 -0.95 -9.63 14.30
C ALA A 617 -0.92 -8.25 13.64
N LEU A 618 -2.08 -7.63 13.41
CA LEU A 618 -2.18 -6.28 12.85
C LEU A 618 -1.59 -5.23 13.81
N ILE A 619 -1.89 -5.32 15.10
CA ILE A 619 -1.32 -4.41 16.11
C ILE A 619 0.21 -4.57 16.17
N GLN A 620 0.73 -5.81 16.18
CA GLN A 620 2.17 -6.07 16.12
C GLN A 620 2.80 -5.53 14.82
N ALA A 621 2.12 -5.66 13.68
CA ALA A 621 2.61 -5.13 12.41
C ALA A 621 2.74 -3.60 12.43
N SER A 622 1.83 -2.89 13.13
CA SER A 622 1.94 -1.43 13.32
C SER A 622 3.19 -1.00 14.10
N LEU A 623 3.79 -1.91 14.88
CA LEU A 623 4.99 -1.66 15.69
C LEU A 623 6.30 -2.00 14.95
N LEU A 624 6.24 -2.56 13.74
CA LEU A 624 7.45 -2.90 12.96
C LEU A 624 8.41 -1.72 12.74
N PRO A 625 7.95 -0.46 12.52
CA PRO A 625 8.86 0.69 12.42
C PRO A 625 9.75 0.89 13.65
N LEU A 626 9.40 0.32 14.81
CA LEU A 626 10.22 0.39 16.01
C LEU A 626 11.49 -0.48 15.95
N ASN A 627 11.65 -1.34 14.93
CA ASN A 627 12.83 -2.18 14.71
C ASN A 627 13.25 -2.95 15.98
N LEU A 628 12.26 -3.54 16.65
CA LEU A 628 12.46 -4.25 17.92
C LEU A 628 13.40 -5.46 17.75
N SER A 629 14.31 -5.63 18.70
CA SER A 629 15.26 -6.75 18.76
C SER A 629 14.88 -7.75 19.86
N ALA A 630 15.75 -8.73 20.12
CA ALA A 630 15.60 -9.69 21.20
C ALA A 630 15.47 -9.00 22.57
N VAL A 631 16.22 -7.92 22.77
CA VAL A 631 16.13 -7.07 23.96
C VAL A 631 15.78 -5.64 23.55
N ASN A 632 14.77 -5.07 24.18
CA ASN A 632 14.33 -3.70 23.92
C ASN A 632 14.41 -2.90 25.20
N VAL A 633 15.19 -1.83 25.16
CA VAL A 633 15.44 -0.94 26.29
C VAL A 633 14.77 0.39 25.98
N ILE A 634 14.10 1.01 26.95
CA ILE A 634 13.39 2.27 26.72
C ILE A 634 13.86 3.38 27.67
N ILE A 635 13.80 4.62 27.21
CA ILE A 635 13.93 5.83 28.03
C ILE A 635 12.75 6.77 27.79
N PHE A 636 12.43 7.60 28.80
CA PHE A 636 11.36 8.60 28.73
C PHE A 636 11.91 10.02 28.98
N PRO A 637 12.67 10.60 28.05
CA PRO A 637 13.24 11.92 28.25
C PRO A 637 12.16 12.97 28.50
N ASP A 638 12.36 13.84 29.49
CA ASP A 638 11.58 15.07 29.58
C ASP A 638 12.16 16.08 28.57
N TRP A 639 11.57 16.10 27.38
CA TRP A 639 11.95 16.99 26.27
C TRP A 639 11.74 18.48 26.55
N LYS A 640 11.09 18.86 27.67
CA LYS A 640 10.96 20.27 28.10
C LYS A 640 12.23 20.81 28.77
N GLN A 641 13.21 19.94 29.04
CA GLN A 641 14.48 20.35 29.62
C GLN A 641 15.34 21.15 28.63
N PRO A 642 16.17 22.09 29.10
CA PRO A 642 17.19 22.71 28.25
C PRO A 642 18.13 21.66 27.65
N GLU A 643 18.55 21.86 26.40
CA GLU A 643 19.47 20.96 25.69
C GLU A 643 20.77 20.70 26.49
N SER A 644 21.30 21.71 27.18
CA SER A 644 22.49 21.58 28.04
C SER A 644 22.35 20.58 29.19
N SER A 645 21.13 20.27 29.61
CA SER A 645 20.83 19.26 30.63
C SER A 645 20.43 17.92 30.02
N LEU A 646 19.72 17.93 28.88
CA LEU A 646 19.22 16.73 28.22
C LEU A 646 20.31 16.00 27.43
N TYR A 647 21.16 16.75 26.73
CA TYR A 647 22.21 16.22 25.86
C TYR A 647 23.18 15.28 26.61
N PRO A 648 23.74 15.64 27.80
CA PRO A 648 24.63 14.74 28.52
C PRO A 648 23.95 13.44 28.97
N GLN A 649 22.67 13.49 29.33
CA GLN A 649 21.90 12.32 29.75
C GLN A 649 21.68 11.36 28.58
N LEU A 650 21.22 11.87 27.44
CA LEU A 650 21.03 11.07 26.22
C LEU A 650 22.36 10.49 25.71
N SER A 651 23.44 11.28 25.72
CA SER A 651 24.79 10.83 25.35
C SER A 651 25.28 9.70 26.25
N ALA A 652 25.05 9.78 27.56
CA ALA A 652 25.41 8.72 28.50
C ALA A 652 24.64 7.42 28.24
N VAL A 653 23.34 7.50 27.95
CA VAL A 653 22.52 6.31 27.61
C VAL A 653 22.96 5.69 26.29
N ILE A 654 23.10 6.49 25.24
CA ILE A 654 23.49 6.01 23.90
C ILE A 654 24.88 5.36 23.97
N ARG A 655 25.82 5.97 24.71
CA ARG A 655 27.13 5.37 24.98
C ARG A 655 27.01 4.05 25.74
N ALA A 656 26.21 3.99 26.80
CA ALA A 656 26.04 2.78 27.60
C ALA A 656 25.49 1.62 26.75
N VAL A 657 24.48 1.88 25.91
CA VAL A 657 23.94 0.86 24.99
C VAL A 657 24.94 0.52 23.89
N GLY A 658 25.58 1.51 23.27
CA GLY A 658 26.56 1.31 22.19
C GLY A 658 27.85 0.61 22.60
N THR A 659 28.21 0.66 23.90
CA THR A 659 29.38 -0.06 24.46
C THR A 659 28.99 -1.34 25.19
N HIS A 660 27.69 -1.69 25.26
CA HIS A 660 27.23 -2.90 25.91
C HIS A 660 27.70 -4.15 25.15
N VAL A 661 28.08 -5.21 25.88
CA VAL A 661 28.60 -6.47 25.29
C VAL A 661 27.58 -7.13 24.35
N ASP A 662 26.29 -7.00 24.67
CA ASP A 662 25.18 -7.60 23.92
C ASP A 662 24.47 -6.61 22.96
N ARG A 663 25.09 -5.47 22.62
CA ARG A 663 24.45 -4.37 21.86
C ARG A 663 23.81 -4.78 20.52
N SER A 664 24.38 -5.76 19.82
CA SER A 664 23.87 -6.23 18.51
C SER A 664 22.51 -6.92 18.60
N GLN A 665 22.09 -7.30 19.82
CA GLN A 665 20.78 -7.91 20.11
C GLN A 665 19.80 -6.91 20.75
N MET A 666 20.19 -5.64 20.85
CA MET A 666 19.43 -4.60 21.54
C MET A 666 18.85 -3.57 20.58
N THR A 667 17.65 -3.08 20.93
CA THR A 667 17.11 -1.83 20.38
C THR A 667 16.88 -0.86 21.53
N LEU A 668 17.44 0.35 21.42
CA LEU A 668 17.15 1.47 22.30
C LEU A 668 15.94 2.25 21.76
N LEU A 669 14.88 2.27 22.54
CA LEU A 669 13.66 3.02 22.30
C LEU A 669 13.71 4.33 23.06
N ILE A 670 13.43 5.43 22.38
CA ILE A 670 13.41 6.76 22.97
C ILE A 670 12.01 7.33 22.80
N ASP A 671 11.28 7.49 23.90
CA ASP A 671 9.93 8.05 23.87
C ASP A 671 9.99 9.54 23.50
N THR A 672 9.26 9.92 22.46
CA THR A 672 9.12 11.31 21.99
C THR A 672 7.70 11.83 22.22
N SER A 673 6.84 11.09 22.92
CA SER A 673 5.42 11.42 23.06
C SER A 673 5.15 12.68 23.89
N SER A 674 6.10 13.08 24.76
CA SER A 674 6.00 14.30 25.57
C SER A 674 6.42 15.57 24.83
N ILE A 675 6.88 15.45 23.58
CA ILE A 675 7.12 16.58 22.70
C ILE A 675 5.75 17.24 22.40
N SER A 676 5.60 18.54 22.68
CA SER A 676 4.35 19.26 22.38
C SER A 676 4.06 19.21 20.87
N GLU A 677 2.79 19.24 20.48
CA GLU A 677 2.35 19.30 19.07
C GLU A 677 2.77 20.60 18.35
N GLU A 678 3.53 21.46 19.03
CA GLU A 678 4.29 22.53 18.41
C GLU A 678 5.38 21.87 17.55
N LEU A 679 5.08 21.77 16.25
CA LEU A 679 5.82 21.19 15.10
C LEU A 679 7.34 21.47 15.01
N GLU A 680 7.98 22.10 15.98
CA GLU A 680 9.43 22.39 16.04
C GLU A 680 10.25 21.29 16.75
N LEU A 681 9.68 20.57 17.73
CA LEU A 681 10.49 19.74 18.65
C LEU A 681 10.76 18.29 18.20
N GLU A 682 9.96 17.66 17.33
CA GLU A 682 10.23 16.27 16.86
C GLU A 682 11.40 16.21 15.87
N ALA A 683 11.58 17.23 15.03
CA ALA A 683 12.75 17.38 14.18
C ALA A 683 14.02 17.62 15.03
N ASP A 684 13.88 18.37 16.13
CA ASP A 684 14.94 18.59 17.11
C ASP A 684 15.38 17.29 17.79
N ALA A 685 14.46 16.36 18.10
CA ALA A 685 14.84 15.07 18.68
C ALA A 685 15.78 14.27 17.75
N ASN A 686 15.46 14.16 16.46
CA ASN A 686 16.33 13.49 15.48
C ASN A 686 17.66 14.22 15.29
N LEU A 687 17.66 15.55 15.28
CA LEU A 687 18.87 16.37 15.16
C LEU A 687 19.77 16.23 16.40
N ILE A 688 19.20 16.26 17.60
CA ILE A 688 19.91 16.03 18.87
C ILE A 688 20.51 14.62 18.88
N LEU A 689 19.75 13.59 18.51
CA LEU A 689 20.26 12.22 18.46
C LEU A 689 21.35 12.03 17.42
N SER A 690 21.20 12.65 16.24
CA SER A 690 22.22 12.63 15.19
C SER A 690 23.49 13.34 15.61
N SER A 691 23.38 14.48 16.30
CA SER A 691 24.55 15.23 16.80
C SER A 691 25.25 14.49 17.94
N ILE A 692 24.50 13.81 18.82
CA ILE A 692 25.07 12.91 19.84
C ILE A 692 25.81 11.75 19.17
N ALA A 693 25.19 11.08 18.20
CA ALA A 693 25.82 9.96 17.50
C ALA A 693 27.12 10.38 16.80
N MET A 694 27.13 11.52 16.11
CA MET A 694 28.33 12.05 15.45
C MET A 694 29.44 12.39 16.45
N ASN A 695 29.11 13.04 17.58
CA ASN A 695 30.11 13.37 18.59
C ASN A 695 30.68 12.12 19.25
N LEU A 696 29.85 11.10 19.52
CA LEU A 696 30.32 9.82 20.07
C LEU A 696 31.23 9.06 19.08
N LEU A 697 30.91 9.08 17.78
CA LEU A 697 31.74 8.48 16.71
C LEU A 697 33.11 9.16 16.57
N MET A 698 33.22 10.45 16.92
CA MET A 698 34.48 11.19 16.86
C MET A 698 35.42 10.93 18.05
N GLU A 699 34.95 10.23 19.09
CA GLU A 699 35.77 9.84 20.23
C GLU A 699 36.57 8.57 19.89
N GLU A 700 37.89 8.58 20.13
CA GLU A 700 38.84 7.55 19.68
C GLU A 700 38.56 6.11 20.19
N ASP A 701 37.65 5.95 21.17
CA ASP A 701 37.35 4.69 21.85
C ASP A 701 35.93 4.13 21.58
N ILE A 702 35.10 4.77 20.73
CA ILE A 702 33.73 4.32 20.46
C ILE A 702 33.49 4.04 18.98
N ASP A 703 33.52 2.75 18.64
CA ASP A 703 33.05 2.27 17.35
C ASP A 703 31.53 2.02 17.40
N LEU A 704 30.74 2.98 16.89
CA LEU A 704 29.28 2.85 16.72
C LEU A 704 28.89 2.33 15.32
N THR A 705 29.83 1.83 14.52
CA THR A 705 29.52 1.39 13.15
C THR A 705 28.51 0.22 13.15
N ASP A 706 27.42 0.39 12.38
CA ASP A 706 26.33 -0.51 12.00
C ASP A 706 25.59 -1.39 13.05
N GLU A 707 25.98 -1.39 14.34
CA GLU A 707 25.39 -2.32 15.34
C GLU A 707 24.37 -1.69 16.31
N LEU A 708 24.41 -0.37 16.54
CA LEU A 708 23.51 0.28 17.51
C LEU A 708 22.16 0.62 16.87
N LYS A 709 21.08 -0.07 17.29
CA LYS A 709 19.72 0.22 16.84
C LYS A 709 19.03 1.19 17.80
N ILE A 710 18.71 2.39 17.32
CA ILE A 710 17.88 3.37 18.02
C ILE A 710 16.58 3.54 17.26
N SER A 711 15.44 3.54 17.98
CA SER A 711 14.15 3.89 17.40
C SER A 711 13.38 4.87 18.27
N LEU A 712 12.67 5.78 17.62
CA LEU A 712 11.84 6.79 18.28
C LEU A 712 10.43 6.24 18.48
N VAL A 713 9.93 6.37 19.71
CA VAL A 713 8.57 5.97 20.06
C VAL A 713 7.71 7.23 20.15
N GLY A 714 6.98 7.52 19.07
CA GLY A 714 6.03 8.63 19.03
C GLY A 714 4.79 8.38 19.89
N LYS A 715 3.71 9.12 19.60
CA LYS A 715 2.40 8.85 20.21
C LYS A 715 1.87 7.50 19.72
N LEU A 716 1.94 6.49 20.59
CA LEU A 716 1.29 5.19 20.40
C LEU A 716 -0.07 5.17 21.09
N ASP A 717 -1.02 4.51 20.45
CA ASP A 717 -2.33 4.17 20.99
C ASP A 717 -2.21 3.23 22.22
N PRO A 718 -3.14 3.26 23.20
CA PRO A 718 -3.16 2.28 24.29
C PRO A 718 -2.99 0.82 23.85
N ILE A 719 -3.63 0.38 22.76
CA ILE A 719 -3.54 -1.00 22.28
C ILE A 719 -2.14 -1.34 21.74
N GLN A 720 -1.45 -0.34 21.16
CA GLN A 720 -0.07 -0.46 20.72
C GLN A 720 0.88 -0.54 21.92
N TRP A 721 0.61 0.21 23.00
CA TRP A 721 1.36 0.10 24.25
C TRP A 721 1.19 -1.28 24.90
N GLU A 722 -0.02 -1.80 24.98
CA GLU A 722 -0.28 -3.16 25.50
C GLU A 722 0.49 -4.23 24.71
N ALA A 723 0.58 -4.05 23.40
CA ALA A 723 1.35 -4.91 22.50
C ALA A 723 2.88 -4.75 22.65
N LEU A 724 3.36 -3.56 22.99
CA LEU A 724 4.78 -3.24 23.14
C LEU A 724 5.34 -3.60 24.52
N LEU A 725 4.57 -3.38 25.59
CA LEU A 725 5.01 -3.52 26.99
C LEU A 725 5.66 -4.88 27.31
N PRO A 726 5.11 -6.04 26.91
CA PRO A 726 5.73 -7.34 27.15
C PRO A 726 7.08 -7.54 26.46
N ARG A 727 7.42 -6.68 25.49
CA ARG A 727 8.67 -6.72 24.72
C ARG A 727 9.73 -5.78 25.27
N LEU A 728 9.40 -4.96 26.27
CA LEU A 728 10.32 -4.04 26.96
C LEU A 728 11.01 -4.75 28.13
N HIS A 729 12.33 -4.70 28.16
CA HIS A 729 13.15 -5.49 29.09
C HIS A 729 13.84 -4.64 30.17
N CYS A 730 14.22 -3.39 29.87
CA CYS A 730 14.60 -2.41 30.87
C CYS A 730 14.14 -1.00 30.49
N ARG A 731 13.72 -0.21 31.48
CA ARG A 731 13.67 1.26 31.45
C ARG A 731 14.94 1.83 32.08
N ILE A 732 15.77 2.54 31.32
CA ILE A 732 16.91 3.26 31.91
C ILE A 732 16.38 4.56 32.51
N ILE A 733 16.54 4.73 33.83
CA ILE A 733 16.05 5.92 34.55
C ILE A 733 16.95 7.11 34.22
N LEU A 734 16.34 8.22 33.77
CA LEU A 734 17.01 9.51 33.56
C LEU A 734 16.88 10.38 34.82
N GLU A 735 17.73 11.42 34.96
CA GLU A 735 17.66 12.33 36.12
C GLU A 735 16.32 13.08 36.18
N LYS A 736 15.75 13.36 35.00
CA LYS A 736 14.40 13.86 34.80
C LYS A 736 13.74 13.14 33.62
N GLU A 737 12.66 12.43 33.91
CA GLU A 737 11.87 11.68 32.93
C GLU A 737 10.38 12.06 32.98
N ASN A 738 9.72 12.06 31.82
CA ASN A 738 8.27 12.22 31.71
C ASN A 738 7.61 10.84 31.58
N GLU A 739 7.45 10.16 32.72
CA GLU A 739 6.79 8.87 32.75
C GLU A 739 5.25 9.02 32.65
N PRO A 740 4.58 8.36 31.70
CA PRO A 740 3.12 8.30 31.69
C PRO A 740 2.59 7.24 32.66
N ALA A 741 1.43 7.53 33.24
CA ALA A 741 0.84 6.85 34.40
C ALA A 741 0.56 5.32 34.26
N ASN A 742 0.75 4.72 33.09
CA ASN A 742 0.47 3.31 32.79
C ASN A 742 1.72 2.46 32.48
N LYS A 743 2.94 2.97 32.74
CA LYS A 743 4.20 2.30 32.37
C LYS A 743 5.09 1.87 33.56
N GLU A 744 4.52 1.86 34.78
CA GLU A 744 5.23 1.53 36.04
C GLU A 744 5.73 0.07 36.10
N ASN A 745 5.17 -0.84 35.29
CA ASN A 745 5.53 -2.27 35.30
C ASN A 745 6.78 -2.61 34.49
N ILE A 746 7.42 -1.64 33.82
CA ILE A 746 8.66 -1.89 33.08
C ILE A 746 9.82 -1.98 34.09
N PRO A 747 10.65 -3.04 34.09
CA PRO A 747 11.78 -3.15 35.01
C PRO A 747 12.73 -1.95 34.87
N ALA A 748 12.87 -1.16 35.94
CA ALA A 748 13.72 0.02 35.92
C ALA A 748 15.16 -0.32 36.32
N CYS A 749 16.15 0.22 35.61
CA CYS A 749 17.56 0.07 35.93
C CYS A 749 18.30 1.41 35.82
N GLY A 750 19.19 1.71 36.77
CA GLY A 750 20.09 2.85 36.66
C GLY A 750 21.22 2.58 35.66
N LEU A 751 21.85 3.63 35.12
CA LEU A 751 22.87 3.51 34.07
C LEU A 751 24.06 2.61 34.46
N GLU A 752 24.55 2.73 35.70
CA GLU A 752 25.65 1.88 36.20
C GLU A 752 25.22 0.41 36.37
N SER A 753 23.97 0.18 36.77
CA SER A 753 23.43 -1.18 36.86
C SER A 753 23.27 -1.79 35.48
N PHE A 754 22.80 -1.01 34.50
CA PHE A 754 22.62 -1.44 33.11
C PHE A 754 23.91 -2.03 32.52
N ASN A 755 25.05 -1.35 32.67
CA ASN A 755 26.33 -1.79 32.13
C ASN A 755 26.84 -3.14 32.69
N ASN A 756 26.36 -3.52 33.88
CA ASN A 756 26.75 -4.76 34.56
C ASN A 756 25.81 -5.93 34.31
N LYS A 757 24.67 -5.68 33.65
CA LYS A 757 23.70 -6.72 33.31
C LYS A 757 24.08 -7.46 32.03
N ARG A 758 23.50 -8.63 31.82
CA ARG A 758 23.66 -9.42 30.60
C ARG A 758 22.32 -9.87 30.05
N VAL A 759 22.30 -10.05 28.74
CA VAL A 759 21.17 -10.64 28.02
C VAL A 759 21.25 -12.15 28.16
N ILE A 760 20.21 -12.76 28.73
CA ILE A 760 20.10 -14.21 28.93
C ILE A 760 18.85 -14.71 28.23
N GLN A 761 19.01 -15.70 27.35
CA GLN A 761 17.88 -16.45 26.80
C GLN A 761 17.43 -17.51 27.81
N LEU A 762 16.15 -17.51 28.16
CA LEU A 762 15.52 -18.54 28.97
C LEU A 762 15.34 -19.81 28.15
N GLU A 763 15.36 -20.97 28.82
CA GLU A 763 15.04 -22.26 28.21
C GLU A 763 13.63 -22.29 27.58
N THR A 764 12.74 -21.39 28.02
CA THR A 764 11.39 -21.20 27.47
C THR A 764 11.35 -20.29 26.22
N GLY A 765 12.51 -19.84 25.72
CA GLY A 765 12.63 -19.04 24.50
C GLY A 765 12.55 -17.51 24.68
N GLY A 766 12.21 -17.02 25.87
CA GLY A 766 12.16 -15.58 26.18
C GLY A 766 13.53 -15.00 26.58
N TRP A 767 13.74 -13.69 26.44
CA TRP A 767 14.97 -13.02 26.84
C TRP A 767 14.79 -12.28 28.17
N VAL A 768 15.85 -12.21 28.98
CA VAL A 768 15.85 -11.44 30.23
C VAL A 768 17.12 -10.63 30.34
N PHE A 769 17.00 -9.44 30.91
CA PHE A 769 18.11 -8.57 31.22
C PHE A 769 18.42 -8.65 32.72
N ARG A 770 19.49 -9.37 33.09
CA ARG A 770 19.81 -9.71 34.49
C ARG A 770 21.16 -9.20 34.96
#